data_AF-A0A165B041-F1
#
_entry.id   AF-A0A165B041-F1
#
_cell.length_a   1.000
_cell.length_b   1.000
_cell.length_c   1.000
_cell.angle_alpha   90.00
_cell.angle_beta   90.00
_cell.angle_gamma   90.00
#
_symmetry.space_group_name_H-M   'P 1'
#
loop_
_entity.id
_entity.type
_entity.pdbx_description
1 polymer ?
#
loop_
_entity_poly.entity_id
_entity_poly.type
_entity_poly.pdbx_seq_one_letter_code
_entity_poly.pdbx_strand_id
1 'polypeptide(L)'
;MHPSPGSFALNLLPTLLVVLTCCWLTRRPEAQCRPWRRRLAIVLIISLAARYLLWRVLFGLNQQSPMALGLSWLLLACEGWLILTGLLQIGLSFSGRRDHTAAAKDGEARLQQWPSPPTVDVLIPCCGEPLALLERTIIACCRLDYPAKTVWLLDDGPEQGETDPQGHGSPRQRCALAQSLGARYHRRHGRQDAKAGNLNAVLPHCRGELLAVFDADMVPQPQFLRRTVGLFLRESRLGFVQTPQSYMTPDPLMRNLAMEDWLLPDEESFYRWIEPVRDSVGAVVCAGTSFLMRRRALDQVGGFSTDSLSEDLATGIRLIALGWQGLFLPEKLSAGLAAPGVADFARQRLRWCRGTLQTLRSPRGPLRISGLGWLQRLAFLEGALHWFNAIPRLVLLVLPLSTGLLGILPINLNGASFLMVFLPYWLSLLLLVSWLNRESRSALLPELYSWLLTPVLAWAVVQTLLAPRWRPGFRVTSKTLQRPQFRWAWSLVLPILVLFVLNGWNLLGLLSVLPPSPAMATMLSQQQAEGNRFVGLLWSGLNLVGLLTALRACLDPPRTSGLPTFRVRWPARLSAGDGGTVHHVQVCRINEQEVVVEPKTALTPGDGGHLAMEAAVGAGQASPVLKVTAGATPGHGRLLPQNQHQRRDWLHWLYATPGRWHDPTAPVEWQAMLALLRRLLWWRDHPTGLFIPLPNSNSNLNLDSPCAIHQPPSLKAPGPQSP
;
A
#
# COMPACT_ATOMS: atom_id res chain seq x y z
N MET A 1 42.36 -24.43 -14.93
CA MET A 1 42.22 -24.13 -16.37
C MET A 1 41.31 -22.92 -16.50
N HIS A 2 41.83 -21.78 -16.98
CA HIS A 2 40.98 -20.65 -17.32
C HIS A 2 39.99 -21.09 -18.42
N PRO A 3 38.68 -20.82 -18.29
CA PRO A 3 37.77 -21.01 -19.41
C PRO A 3 38.31 -20.18 -20.59
N SER A 4 38.50 -20.81 -21.75
CA SER A 4 38.89 -20.08 -22.95
C SER A 4 37.89 -18.94 -23.19
N PRO A 5 38.30 -17.79 -23.73
CA PRO A 5 37.39 -16.66 -24.01
C PRO A 5 36.13 -17.08 -24.79
N GLY A 6 36.26 -18.09 -25.68
CA GLY A 6 35.14 -18.69 -26.40
C GLY A 6 34.12 -19.41 -25.51
N SER A 7 34.56 -20.14 -24.48
CA SER A 7 33.65 -20.85 -23.56
C SER A 7 32.84 -19.89 -22.66
N PHE A 8 33.42 -18.73 -22.30
CA PHE A 8 32.70 -17.70 -21.54
C PHE A 8 31.61 -17.03 -22.38
N ALA A 9 31.90 -16.68 -23.64
CA ALA A 9 30.91 -16.12 -24.57
C ALA A 9 29.74 -17.08 -24.85
N LEU A 10 30.05 -18.38 -25.02
CA LEU A 10 29.04 -19.43 -25.21
C LEU A 10 28.12 -19.57 -23.98
N ASN A 11 28.66 -19.46 -22.76
CA ASN A 11 27.87 -19.55 -21.52
C ASN A 11 26.94 -18.34 -21.29
N LEU A 12 27.20 -17.19 -21.91
CA LEU A 12 26.37 -15.99 -21.80
C LEU A 12 25.19 -15.96 -22.78
N LEU A 13 25.25 -16.72 -23.87
CA LEU A 13 24.25 -16.69 -24.93
C LEU A 13 22.81 -16.97 -24.41
N PRO A 14 22.55 -18.00 -23.58
CA PRO A 14 21.20 -18.23 -23.04
C PRO A 14 20.68 -17.06 -22.20
N THR A 15 21.56 -16.45 -21.41
CA THR A 15 21.24 -15.29 -20.55
C THR A 15 20.90 -14.08 -21.40
N LEU A 16 21.70 -13.80 -22.44
CA LEU A 16 21.46 -12.73 -23.39
C LEU A 16 20.12 -12.92 -24.11
N LEU A 17 19.79 -14.13 -24.56
CA LEU A 17 18.51 -14.43 -25.20
C LEU A 17 17.32 -14.19 -24.27
N VAL A 18 17.41 -14.60 -23.00
CA VAL A 18 16.36 -14.33 -22.00
C VAL A 18 16.21 -12.82 -21.79
N VAL A 19 17.31 -12.08 -21.61
CA VAL A 19 17.27 -10.63 -21.40
C VAL A 19 16.68 -9.92 -22.62
N LEU A 20 17.11 -10.26 -23.83
CA LEU A 20 16.57 -9.69 -25.07
C LEU A 20 15.07 -9.97 -25.23
N THR A 21 14.63 -11.17 -24.86
CA THR A 21 13.20 -11.54 -24.86
C THR A 21 12.42 -10.71 -23.85
N CYS A 22 12.94 -10.55 -22.63
CA CYS A 22 12.32 -9.72 -21.60
C CYS A 22 12.23 -8.27 -22.07
N CYS A 23 13.32 -7.69 -22.57
CA CYS A 23 13.36 -6.33 -23.11
C CYS A 23 12.40 -6.15 -24.29
N TRP A 24 12.21 -7.16 -25.14
CA TRP A 24 11.25 -7.10 -26.24
C TRP A 24 9.79 -7.13 -25.73
N LEU A 25 9.50 -7.96 -24.73
CA LEU A 25 8.17 -8.03 -24.10
C LEU A 25 7.78 -6.71 -23.44
N THR A 26 8.73 -6.05 -22.77
CA THR A 26 8.49 -4.83 -21.98
C THR A 26 8.48 -3.53 -22.80
N ARG A 27 8.71 -3.57 -24.13
CA ARG A 27 8.69 -2.37 -25.00
C ARG A 27 7.35 -1.63 -25.02
N ARG A 28 6.26 -2.29 -24.64
CA ARG A 28 4.92 -1.69 -24.53
C ARG A 28 4.32 -2.03 -23.18
N PRO A 29 3.55 -1.13 -22.54
CA PRO A 29 2.85 -1.43 -21.30
C PRO A 29 1.99 -2.70 -21.41
N GLU A 30 1.93 -3.51 -20.35
CA GLU A 30 1.15 -4.77 -20.35
C GLU A 30 -0.31 -4.53 -20.72
N ALA A 31 -0.90 -3.43 -20.24
CA ALA A 31 -2.29 -3.07 -20.49
C ALA A 31 -2.62 -2.88 -21.99
N GLN A 32 -1.62 -2.53 -22.81
CA GLN A 32 -1.77 -2.31 -24.25
C GLN A 32 -1.40 -3.57 -25.07
N CYS A 33 -0.93 -4.62 -24.40
CA CYS A 33 -0.48 -5.84 -25.05
C CYS A 33 -1.61 -6.86 -25.18
N ARG A 34 -1.53 -7.69 -26.24
CA ARG A 34 -2.41 -8.85 -26.37
C ARG A 34 -2.13 -9.85 -25.22
N PRO A 35 -3.15 -10.58 -24.72
CA PRO A 35 -3.00 -11.47 -23.57
C PRO A 35 -1.90 -12.55 -23.70
N TRP A 36 -1.57 -12.98 -24.92
CA TRP A 36 -0.53 -13.98 -25.15
C TRP A 36 0.87 -13.50 -24.72
N ARG A 37 1.17 -12.20 -24.79
CA ARG A 37 2.48 -11.66 -24.34
C ARG A 37 2.67 -11.84 -22.85
N ARG A 38 1.62 -11.56 -22.06
CA ARG A 38 1.60 -11.84 -20.62
C ARG A 38 1.80 -13.32 -20.36
N ARG A 39 1.06 -14.18 -21.05
CA ARG A 39 1.17 -15.65 -20.90
C ARG A 39 2.57 -16.15 -21.24
N LEU A 40 3.20 -15.62 -22.29
CA LEU A 40 4.58 -15.94 -22.65
C LEU A 40 5.57 -15.54 -21.54
N ALA A 41 5.43 -14.34 -20.98
CA ALA A 41 6.24 -13.90 -19.84
C ALA A 41 6.07 -14.83 -18.61
N ILE A 42 4.83 -15.22 -18.30
CA ILE A 42 4.52 -16.15 -17.20
C ILE A 42 5.18 -17.52 -17.44
N VAL A 43 5.00 -18.09 -18.64
CA VAL A 43 5.60 -19.39 -19.00
C VAL A 43 7.12 -19.31 -18.92
N LEU A 44 7.74 -18.24 -19.43
CA LEU A 44 9.18 -18.03 -19.34
C LEU A 44 9.67 -18.04 -17.88
N ILE A 45 9.02 -17.28 -16.99
CA ILE A 45 9.38 -17.24 -15.56
C ILE A 45 9.23 -18.62 -14.92
N ILE A 46 8.11 -19.32 -15.16
CA ILE A 46 7.87 -20.66 -14.60
C ILE A 46 8.93 -21.66 -15.10
N SER A 47 9.24 -21.66 -16.39
CA SER A 47 10.25 -22.56 -16.97
C SER A 47 11.64 -22.28 -16.42
N LEU A 48 12.03 -21.01 -16.27
CA LEU A 48 13.32 -20.63 -15.67
C LEU A 48 13.39 -21.00 -14.18
N ALA A 49 12.30 -20.80 -13.43
CA ALA A 49 12.22 -21.20 -12.03
C ALA A 49 12.32 -22.73 -11.86
N ALA A 50 11.62 -23.50 -12.70
CA ALA A 50 11.70 -24.96 -12.70
C ALA A 50 13.12 -25.45 -13.02
N ARG A 51 13.77 -24.85 -14.03
CA ARG A 51 15.18 -25.12 -14.35
C ARG A 51 16.11 -24.80 -13.18
N TYR A 52 15.90 -23.66 -12.50
CA TYR A 52 16.67 -23.30 -11.32
C TYR A 52 16.51 -24.32 -10.19
N LEU A 53 15.28 -24.69 -9.84
CA LEU A 53 15.01 -25.67 -8.78
C LEU A 53 15.56 -27.05 -9.12
N LEU A 54 15.41 -27.50 -10.37
CA LEU A 54 15.99 -28.75 -10.84
C LEU A 54 17.52 -28.75 -10.69
N TRP A 55 18.18 -27.66 -11.10
CA TRP A 55 19.61 -27.51 -10.88
C TRP A 55 20.00 -27.48 -9.39
N ARG A 56 19.23 -26.76 -8.56
CA ARG A 56 19.48 -26.69 -7.11
C ARG A 56 19.46 -28.06 -6.45
N VAL A 57 18.51 -28.92 -6.83
CA VAL A 57 18.38 -30.29 -6.32
C VAL A 57 19.50 -31.20 -6.84
N LEU A 58 19.79 -31.16 -8.14
CA LEU A 58 20.73 -32.11 -8.75
C LEU A 58 22.20 -31.75 -8.53
N PHE A 59 22.55 -30.47 -8.52
CA PHE A 59 23.94 -30.00 -8.55
C PHE A 59 24.27 -28.94 -7.50
N GLY A 60 23.26 -28.20 -7.02
CA GLY A 60 23.47 -27.07 -6.10
C GLY A 60 23.64 -27.45 -4.63
N LEU A 61 23.43 -28.72 -4.25
CA LEU A 61 23.57 -29.15 -2.87
C LEU A 61 25.05 -29.22 -2.43
N ASN A 62 25.39 -28.61 -1.29
CA ASN A 62 26.72 -28.74 -0.71
C ASN A 62 26.84 -30.05 0.08
N GLN A 63 27.64 -30.99 -0.42
CA GLN A 63 27.84 -32.33 0.17
C GLN A 63 29.16 -32.48 0.94
N GLN A 64 29.88 -31.38 1.22
CA GLN A 64 31.20 -31.42 1.85
C GLN A 64 31.18 -31.95 3.30
N SER A 65 30.07 -31.79 4.01
CA SER A 65 29.89 -32.30 5.37
C SER A 65 28.40 -32.48 5.69
N PRO A 66 28.03 -33.28 6.71
CA PRO A 66 26.63 -33.43 7.14
C PRO A 66 25.98 -32.08 7.51
N MET A 67 26.74 -31.19 8.16
CA MET A 67 26.28 -29.85 8.51
C MET A 67 26.04 -28.98 7.26
N ALA A 68 26.97 -29.00 6.30
CA ALA A 68 26.82 -28.28 5.03
C ALA A 68 25.61 -28.79 4.23
N LEU A 69 25.39 -30.10 4.22
CA LEU A 69 24.24 -30.71 3.57
C LEU A 69 22.92 -30.30 4.23
N GLY A 70 22.87 -30.33 5.57
CA GLY A 70 21.70 -29.87 6.33
C GLY A 70 21.35 -28.41 6.07
N LEU A 71 22.35 -27.51 6.11
CA LEU A 71 22.16 -26.10 5.78
C LEU A 71 21.74 -25.88 4.31
N SER A 72 22.27 -26.69 3.39
CA SER A 72 21.91 -26.63 1.97
C SER A 72 20.47 -27.08 1.71
N TRP A 73 19.98 -28.09 2.43
CA TRP A 73 18.56 -28.50 2.38
C TRP A 73 17.65 -27.44 2.98
N LEU A 74 18.05 -26.83 4.10
CA LEU A 74 17.31 -25.72 4.70
C LEU A 74 17.20 -24.52 3.74
N LEU A 75 18.30 -24.16 3.06
CA LEU A 75 18.30 -23.13 2.03
C LEU A 75 17.33 -23.49 0.90
N LEU A 76 17.45 -24.70 0.35
CA LEU A 76 16.58 -25.16 -0.74
C LEU A 76 15.10 -25.17 -0.34
N ALA A 77 14.77 -25.57 0.89
CA ALA A 77 13.40 -25.53 1.39
C ALA A 77 12.87 -24.09 1.45
N CYS A 78 13.67 -23.14 1.93
CA CYS A 78 13.29 -21.73 2.01
C CYS A 78 13.16 -21.09 0.62
N GLU A 79 14.12 -21.32 -0.28
CA GLU A 79 14.09 -20.86 -1.66
C GLU A 79 12.91 -21.46 -2.41
N GLY A 80 12.73 -22.79 -2.33
CA GLY A 80 11.64 -23.51 -2.96
C GLY A 80 10.28 -23.02 -2.52
N TRP A 81 10.10 -22.73 -1.23
CA TRP A 81 8.87 -22.13 -0.70
C TRP A 81 8.59 -20.76 -1.31
N LEU A 82 9.56 -19.84 -1.30
CA LEU A 82 9.39 -18.48 -1.81
C LEU A 82 9.15 -18.48 -3.32
N ILE A 83 9.85 -19.35 -4.06
CA ILE A 83 9.64 -19.54 -5.49
C ILE A 83 8.24 -20.09 -5.74
N LEU A 84 7.83 -21.16 -5.06
CA LEU A 84 6.52 -21.77 -5.26
C LEU A 84 5.36 -20.80 -4.97
N THR A 85 5.43 -20.07 -3.85
CA THR A 85 4.39 -19.08 -3.50
C THR A 85 4.37 -17.90 -4.46
N GLY A 86 5.54 -17.42 -4.92
CA GLY A 86 5.62 -16.39 -5.96
C GLY A 86 5.07 -16.88 -7.31
N LEU A 87 5.39 -18.11 -7.72
CA LEU A 87 4.87 -18.72 -8.94
C LEU A 87 3.36 -18.96 -8.86
N LEU A 88 2.82 -19.23 -7.67
CA LEU A 88 1.37 -19.35 -7.47
C LEU A 88 0.66 -18.04 -7.80
N GLN A 89 1.15 -16.91 -7.27
CA GLN A 89 0.62 -15.57 -7.55
C GLN A 89 0.73 -15.22 -9.05
N ILE A 90 1.89 -15.50 -9.66
CA ILE A 90 2.12 -15.27 -11.10
C ILE A 90 1.23 -16.20 -11.94
N GLY A 91 1.03 -17.45 -11.51
CA GLY A 91 0.20 -18.44 -12.18
C GLY A 91 -1.28 -18.06 -12.20
N LEU A 92 -1.82 -17.51 -11.10
CA LEU A 92 -3.18 -16.95 -11.07
C LEU A 92 -3.35 -15.82 -12.08
N SER A 93 -2.30 -15.05 -12.37
CA SER A 93 -2.31 -13.99 -13.39
C SER A 93 -2.46 -14.50 -14.83
N PHE A 94 -2.39 -15.82 -15.06
CA PHE A 94 -2.65 -16.44 -16.35
C PHE A 94 -4.11 -16.24 -16.82
N SER A 95 -5.05 -16.31 -15.87
CA SER A 95 -6.49 -16.02 -16.05
C SER A 95 -6.76 -14.58 -16.49
N GLY A 96 -5.82 -13.68 -16.21
CA GLY A 96 -5.87 -12.28 -16.57
C GLY A 96 -6.43 -11.40 -15.48
N ARG A 97 -7.00 -10.27 -15.90
CA ARG A 97 -7.54 -9.24 -15.02
C ARG A 97 -8.89 -8.84 -15.56
N ARG A 98 -9.87 -8.68 -14.68
CA ARG A 98 -11.14 -8.06 -15.03
C ARG A 98 -11.07 -6.58 -14.73
N ASP A 99 -11.73 -5.80 -15.59
CA ASP A 99 -11.88 -4.37 -15.42
C ASP A 99 -13.37 -4.05 -15.60
N HIS A 100 -14.00 -3.64 -14.50
CA HIS A 100 -15.42 -3.35 -14.44
C HIS A 100 -15.74 -1.86 -14.63
N THR A 101 -14.76 -1.03 -14.97
CA THR A 101 -14.92 0.43 -15.17
C THR A 101 -15.97 0.75 -16.24
N ALA A 102 -15.97 0.02 -17.36
CA ALA A 102 -16.97 0.19 -18.42
C ALA A 102 -18.36 -0.25 -17.95
N ALA A 103 -18.46 -1.41 -17.27
CA ALA A 103 -19.72 -1.90 -16.72
C ALA A 103 -20.32 -0.95 -15.67
N ALA A 104 -19.47 -0.32 -14.87
CA ALA A 104 -19.85 0.71 -13.90
C ALA A 104 -20.39 1.97 -14.60
N LYS A 105 -19.77 2.41 -15.69
CA LYS A 105 -20.24 3.54 -16.50
C LYS A 105 -21.60 3.28 -17.13
N ASP A 106 -21.81 2.11 -17.72
CA ASP A 106 -23.12 1.72 -18.25
C ASP A 106 -24.17 1.60 -17.13
N GLY A 107 -23.77 1.03 -15.98
CA GLY A 107 -24.65 0.86 -14.81
C GLY A 107 -25.09 2.20 -14.23
N GLU A 108 -24.18 3.18 -14.20
CA GLU A 108 -24.46 4.56 -13.82
C GLU A 108 -25.47 5.22 -14.78
N ALA A 109 -25.28 5.08 -16.10
CA ALA A 109 -26.23 5.60 -17.08
C ALA A 109 -27.62 4.96 -16.93
N ARG A 110 -27.67 3.65 -16.66
CA ARG A 110 -28.93 2.92 -16.42
C ARG A 110 -29.63 3.36 -15.14
N LEU A 111 -28.87 3.61 -14.09
CA LEU A 111 -29.37 4.08 -12.81
C LEU A 111 -30.09 5.44 -12.94
N GLN A 112 -29.60 6.34 -13.80
CA GLN A 112 -30.25 7.64 -14.06
C GLN A 112 -31.66 7.50 -14.67
N GLN A 113 -31.92 6.41 -15.38
CA GLN A 113 -33.21 6.10 -16.01
C GLN A 113 -34.06 5.16 -15.16
N TRP A 114 -33.55 4.71 -14.01
CA TRP A 114 -34.20 3.69 -13.21
C TRP A 114 -35.36 4.29 -12.41
N PRO A 115 -36.60 3.75 -12.48
CA PRO A 115 -37.77 4.39 -11.90
C PRO A 115 -37.67 4.68 -10.40
N SER A 116 -37.05 3.77 -9.65
CA SER A 116 -36.77 3.93 -8.22
C SER A 116 -35.39 3.36 -7.89
N PRO A 117 -34.37 4.19 -7.63
CA PRO A 117 -33.03 3.70 -7.31
C PRO A 117 -33.03 2.84 -6.04
N PRO A 118 -32.25 1.74 -5.98
CA PRO A 118 -32.15 0.91 -4.79
C PRO A 118 -31.77 1.71 -3.55
N THR A 119 -32.43 1.43 -2.44
CA THR A 119 -32.13 2.13 -1.18
C THR A 119 -30.77 1.70 -0.59
N VAL A 120 -30.00 2.66 -0.07
CA VAL A 120 -28.66 2.42 0.49
C VAL A 120 -28.56 2.92 1.93
N ASP A 121 -28.17 2.05 2.85
CA ASP A 121 -27.68 2.48 4.17
C ASP A 121 -26.15 2.60 4.13
N VAL A 122 -25.62 3.78 4.45
CA VAL A 122 -24.19 4.10 4.51
C VAL A 122 -23.75 4.04 5.97
N LEU A 123 -22.85 3.11 6.30
CA LEU A 123 -22.44 2.77 7.66
C LEU A 123 -21.02 3.25 7.92
N ILE A 124 -20.84 4.02 9.00
CA ILE A 124 -19.57 4.56 9.45
C ILE A 124 -19.29 4.03 10.87
N PRO A 125 -18.68 2.84 11.04
CA PRO A 125 -18.25 2.37 12.35
C PRO A 125 -17.11 3.22 12.92
N CYS A 126 -17.23 3.62 14.18
CA CYS A 126 -16.21 4.35 14.92
C CYS A 126 -16.00 3.72 16.32
N CYS A 127 -14.79 3.83 16.86
CA CYS A 127 -14.39 3.31 18.16
C CYS A 127 -13.60 4.38 18.96
N GLY A 128 -14.04 5.64 18.89
CA GLY A 128 -13.42 6.76 19.61
C GLY A 128 -12.41 7.57 18.79
N GLU A 129 -12.54 7.60 17.47
CA GLU A 129 -11.77 8.48 16.59
C GLU A 129 -12.07 9.96 16.87
N PRO A 130 -11.11 10.88 16.60
CA PRO A 130 -11.29 12.32 16.81
C PRO A 130 -12.50 12.90 16.07
N LEU A 131 -13.22 13.84 16.69
CA LEU A 131 -14.37 14.52 16.07
C LEU A 131 -14.04 15.14 14.71
N ALA A 132 -12.87 15.77 14.56
CA ALA A 132 -12.47 16.37 13.28
C ALA A 132 -12.29 15.32 12.16
N LEU A 133 -11.89 14.10 12.52
CA LEU A 133 -11.80 12.99 11.58
C LEU A 133 -13.19 12.49 11.19
N LEU A 134 -14.06 12.29 12.16
CA LEU A 134 -15.46 11.91 11.90
C LEU A 134 -16.19 12.97 11.07
N GLU A 135 -15.95 14.26 11.31
CA GLU A 135 -16.54 15.38 10.58
C GLU A 135 -16.27 15.25 9.07
N ARG A 136 -15.01 15.00 8.66
CA ARG A 136 -14.63 14.81 7.24
C ARG A 136 -15.46 13.70 6.59
N THR A 137 -15.50 12.54 7.23
CA THR A 137 -16.12 11.33 6.69
C THR A 137 -17.64 11.45 6.65
N ILE A 138 -18.26 11.97 7.71
CA ILE A 138 -19.72 12.17 7.76
C ILE A 138 -20.15 13.18 6.69
N ILE A 139 -19.44 14.31 6.53
CA ILE A 139 -19.73 15.29 5.47
C ILE A 139 -19.70 14.63 4.09
N ALA A 140 -18.66 13.85 3.80
CA ALA A 140 -18.52 13.18 2.51
C ALA A 140 -19.60 12.12 2.27
N CYS A 141 -19.92 11.30 3.27
CA CYS A 141 -21.00 10.30 3.18
C CYS A 141 -22.37 10.96 2.96
N CYS A 142 -22.68 12.06 3.65
CA CYS A 142 -23.92 12.82 3.45
C CYS A 142 -24.00 13.47 2.05
N ARG A 143 -22.85 13.82 1.46
CA ARG A 143 -22.73 14.44 0.13
C ARG A 143 -22.51 13.47 -1.02
N LEU A 144 -22.61 12.16 -0.79
CA LEU A 144 -22.67 11.17 -1.86
C LEU A 144 -23.80 11.54 -2.85
N ASP A 145 -23.50 11.54 -4.14
CA ASP A 145 -24.42 11.90 -5.21
C ASP A 145 -25.38 10.73 -5.49
N TYR A 146 -26.33 10.57 -4.57
CA TYR A 146 -27.33 9.51 -4.58
C TYR A 146 -28.55 9.88 -3.72
N PRO A 147 -29.78 9.87 -4.26
CA PRO A 147 -30.95 10.36 -3.55
C PRO A 147 -31.47 9.38 -2.48
N ALA A 148 -31.46 8.08 -2.75
CA ALA A 148 -32.05 7.06 -1.87
C ALA A 148 -31.03 6.51 -0.86
N LYS A 149 -30.40 7.39 -0.05
CA LYS A 149 -29.39 7.00 0.95
C LYS A 149 -29.74 7.46 2.37
N THR A 150 -29.36 6.66 3.36
CA THR A 150 -29.38 7.03 4.78
C THR A 150 -28.00 6.81 5.39
N VAL A 151 -27.43 7.82 6.05
CA VAL A 151 -26.09 7.75 6.66
C VAL A 151 -26.19 7.45 8.15
N TRP A 152 -25.37 6.54 8.65
CA TRP A 152 -25.30 6.12 10.04
C TRP A 152 -23.88 6.22 10.59
N LEU A 153 -23.72 6.90 11.73
CA LEU A 153 -22.54 6.80 12.59
C LEU A 153 -22.79 5.72 13.64
N LEU A 154 -21.92 4.71 13.71
CA LEU A 154 -22.03 3.58 14.65
C LEU A 154 -20.95 3.69 15.73
N ASP A 155 -21.30 4.15 16.93
CA ASP A 155 -20.34 4.50 17.98
C ASP A 155 -20.07 3.35 18.97
N ASP A 156 -18.86 2.81 18.90
CA ASP A 156 -18.27 1.82 19.82
C ASP A 156 -17.14 2.43 20.69
N GLY A 157 -17.00 3.77 20.72
CA GLY A 157 -16.00 4.48 21.52
C GLY A 157 -16.25 4.39 23.03
N PRO A 158 -15.39 5.00 23.88
CA PRO A 158 -15.54 4.97 25.33
C PRO A 158 -16.93 5.43 25.82
N GLU A 159 -17.44 4.82 26.89
CA GLU A 159 -18.73 5.19 27.50
C GLU A 159 -18.68 6.55 28.21
N GLN A 160 -19.84 7.13 28.55
CA GLN A 160 -19.89 8.37 29.33
C GLN A 160 -19.29 8.13 30.72
N GLY A 161 -18.24 8.89 31.06
CA GLY A 161 -17.52 8.73 32.33
C GLY A 161 -16.30 7.81 32.25
N GLU A 162 -16.12 7.03 31.17
CA GLU A 162 -14.83 6.41 30.89
C GLU A 162 -13.84 7.50 30.47
N THR A 163 -12.64 7.48 31.06
CA THR A 163 -11.56 8.38 30.66
C THR A 163 -11.18 8.06 29.22
N ASP A 164 -11.41 8.98 28.29
CA ASP A 164 -10.81 8.91 26.97
C ASP A 164 -9.35 9.37 27.09
N PRO A 165 -8.37 8.47 27.03
CA PRO A 165 -6.96 8.83 27.23
C PRO A 165 -6.42 9.74 26.12
N GLN A 166 -7.17 9.95 25.03
CA GLN A 166 -6.76 10.83 23.93
C GLN A 166 -7.66 12.07 23.78
N GLY A 167 -8.73 12.22 24.58
CA GLY A 167 -9.60 13.39 24.56
C GLY A 167 -10.31 13.64 23.21
N HIS A 168 -10.65 12.57 22.49
CA HIS A 168 -11.22 12.61 21.15
C HIS A 168 -12.72 12.92 21.09
N GLY A 169 -13.39 12.94 22.24
CA GLY A 169 -14.77 13.41 22.40
C GLY A 169 -15.66 12.41 23.11
N SER A 170 -16.72 12.91 23.76
CA SER A 170 -17.73 12.08 24.42
C SER A 170 -18.75 11.51 23.43
N PRO A 171 -19.49 10.44 23.80
CA PRO A 171 -20.62 9.95 23.01
C PRO A 171 -21.66 11.03 22.68
N ARG A 172 -21.89 12.00 23.59
CA ARG A 172 -22.81 13.12 23.35
C ARG A 172 -22.32 14.03 22.23
N GLN A 173 -21.02 14.34 22.21
CA GLN A 173 -20.42 15.17 21.16
C GLN A 173 -20.44 14.46 19.80
N ARG A 174 -20.19 13.14 19.76
CA ARG A 174 -20.31 12.35 18.52
C ARG A 174 -21.74 12.29 17.99
N CYS A 175 -22.72 12.09 18.88
CA CYS A 175 -24.14 12.14 18.53
C CYS A 175 -24.55 13.51 17.98
N ALA A 176 -24.20 14.59 18.69
CA ALA A 176 -24.49 15.96 18.25
C ALA A 176 -23.85 16.28 16.89
N LEU A 177 -22.59 15.86 16.68
CA LEU A 177 -21.91 16.02 15.40
C LEU A 177 -22.66 15.30 14.27
N ALA A 178 -22.98 14.01 14.45
CA ALA A 178 -23.70 13.22 13.45
C ALA A 178 -25.05 13.87 13.07
N GLN A 179 -25.86 14.23 14.07
CA GLN A 179 -27.16 14.86 13.86
C GLN A 179 -27.04 16.22 13.16
N SER A 180 -26.07 17.05 13.55
CA SER A 180 -25.83 18.37 12.94
C SER A 180 -25.41 18.31 11.46
N LEU A 181 -24.93 17.15 11.01
CA LEU A 181 -24.50 16.86 9.64
C LEU A 181 -25.54 16.02 8.86
N GLY A 182 -26.68 15.68 9.48
CA GLY A 182 -27.75 14.91 8.84
C GLY A 182 -27.54 13.39 8.85
N ALA A 183 -26.59 12.88 9.65
CA ALA A 183 -26.42 11.45 9.86
C ALA A 183 -27.21 10.97 11.08
N ARG A 184 -27.71 9.73 11.00
CA ARG A 184 -28.28 9.02 12.15
C ARG A 184 -27.15 8.51 13.04
N TYR A 185 -27.46 8.36 14.32
CA TYR A 185 -26.51 7.89 15.32
C TYR A 185 -27.03 6.61 15.96
N HIS A 186 -26.19 5.58 16.01
CA HIS A 186 -26.49 4.34 16.69
C HIS A 186 -25.33 3.97 17.62
N ARG A 187 -25.67 3.51 18.83
CA ARG A 187 -24.73 2.99 19.81
C ARG A 187 -25.37 1.77 20.45
N ARG A 188 -24.63 0.68 20.49
CA ARG A 188 -25.08 -0.58 21.08
C ARG A 188 -24.70 -0.67 22.57
N HIS A 189 -25.33 -1.61 23.27
CA HIS A 189 -24.92 -1.98 24.62
C HIS A 189 -23.74 -2.97 24.57
N GLY A 190 -22.66 -2.67 25.29
CA GLY A 190 -21.43 -3.47 25.29
C GLY A 190 -20.61 -3.35 23.99
N ARG A 191 -19.41 -3.96 23.99
CA ARG A 191 -18.42 -3.87 22.89
C ARG A 191 -17.94 -5.25 22.43
N GLN A 192 -18.84 -6.23 22.37
CA GLN A 192 -18.52 -7.60 21.95
C GLN A 192 -18.23 -7.66 20.44
N ASP A 193 -17.29 -8.50 20.00
CA ASP A 193 -16.98 -8.71 18.56
C ASP A 193 -16.58 -7.46 17.75
N ALA A 194 -16.13 -6.39 18.43
CA ALA A 194 -15.58 -5.18 17.83
C ALA A 194 -16.43 -4.64 16.65
N LYS A 195 -15.80 -4.30 15.52
CA LYS A 195 -16.46 -3.73 14.33
C LYS A 195 -17.57 -4.61 13.76
N ALA A 196 -17.37 -5.94 13.70
CA ALA A 196 -18.38 -6.87 13.20
C ALA A 196 -19.66 -6.81 14.05
N GLY A 197 -19.49 -6.83 15.38
CA GLY A 197 -20.62 -6.70 16.30
C GLY A 197 -21.32 -5.34 16.20
N ASN A 198 -20.57 -4.24 16.00
CA ASN A 198 -21.13 -2.91 15.81
C ASN A 198 -21.97 -2.82 14.53
N LEU A 199 -21.44 -3.34 13.42
CA LEU A 199 -22.16 -3.43 12.15
C LEU A 199 -23.42 -4.31 12.27
N ASN A 200 -23.33 -5.46 12.93
CA ASN A 200 -24.48 -6.35 13.13
C ASN A 200 -25.57 -5.71 14.00
N ALA A 201 -25.21 -4.93 15.02
CA ALA A 201 -26.16 -4.32 15.93
C ALA A 201 -27.06 -3.27 15.26
N VAL A 202 -26.58 -2.59 14.21
CA VAL A 202 -27.41 -1.61 13.49
C VAL A 202 -28.32 -2.25 12.43
N LEU A 203 -28.00 -3.47 11.97
CA LEU A 203 -28.75 -4.14 10.88
C LEU A 203 -30.28 -4.17 11.07
N PRO A 204 -30.85 -4.39 12.27
CA PRO A 204 -32.32 -4.34 12.45
C PRO A 204 -32.95 -2.97 12.19
N HIS A 205 -32.17 -1.89 12.30
CA HIS A 205 -32.58 -0.50 12.10
C HIS A 205 -32.41 -0.03 10.65
N CYS A 206 -31.57 -0.73 9.88
CA CYS A 206 -31.36 -0.49 8.46
C CYS A 206 -32.55 -0.95 7.62
N ARG A 207 -32.83 -0.22 6.54
CA ARG A 207 -33.91 -0.50 5.56
C ARG A 207 -33.41 -0.56 4.11
N GLY A 208 -32.14 -0.26 3.89
CA GLY A 208 -31.48 -0.30 2.59
C GLY A 208 -31.42 -1.70 2.00
N GLU A 209 -31.73 -1.79 0.72
CA GLU A 209 -31.46 -2.98 -0.10
C GLU A 209 -29.96 -3.25 -0.25
N LEU A 210 -29.16 -2.19 -0.17
CA LEU A 210 -27.71 -2.21 -0.21
C LEU A 210 -27.12 -1.52 1.04
N LEU A 211 -25.93 -1.96 1.43
CA LEU A 211 -25.16 -1.44 2.55
C LEU A 211 -23.79 -0.96 2.05
N ALA A 212 -23.48 0.33 2.20
CA ALA A 212 -22.15 0.85 1.97
C ALA A 212 -21.41 0.95 3.30
N VAL A 213 -20.15 0.53 3.37
CA VAL A 213 -19.37 0.61 4.62
C VAL A 213 -18.08 1.39 4.38
N PHE A 214 -17.85 2.40 5.22
CA PHE A 214 -16.63 3.19 5.25
C PHE A 214 -16.06 3.22 6.66
N ASP A 215 -14.78 2.89 6.81
CA ASP A 215 -14.10 3.13 8.08
C ASP A 215 -14.19 4.62 8.47
N ALA A 216 -14.13 4.92 9.76
CA ALA A 216 -14.24 6.28 10.29
C ALA A 216 -13.31 7.28 9.58
N ASP A 217 -12.13 6.86 9.12
CA ASP A 217 -11.14 7.68 8.45
C ASP A 217 -11.19 7.63 6.91
N MET A 218 -12.13 6.89 6.32
CA MET A 218 -12.28 6.73 4.88
C MET A 218 -13.29 7.72 4.30
N VAL A 219 -12.77 8.72 3.57
CA VAL A 219 -13.58 9.79 2.97
C VAL A 219 -13.95 9.38 1.53
N PRO A 220 -15.24 9.10 1.22
CA PRO A 220 -15.66 8.78 -0.14
C PRO A 220 -15.74 10.02 -1.04
N GLN A 221 -15.58 9.82 -2.35
CA GLN A 221 -15.90 10.82 -3.37
C GLN A 221 -17.40 10.76 -3.72
N PRO A 222 -18.04 11.88 -4.12
CA PRO A 222 -19.48 11.96 -4.40
C PRO A 222 -20.01 10.86 -5.30
N GLN A 223 -19.21 10.46 -6.29
CA GLN A 223 -19.62 9.48 -7.28
C GLN A 223 -19.62 8.02 -6.79
N PHE A 224 -19.17 7.71 -5.56
CA PHE A 224 -19.03 6.33 -5.10
C PHE A 224 -20.28 5.48 -5.38
N LEU A 225 -21.45 5.93 -4.92
CA LEU A 225 -22.70 5.15 -5.07
C LEU A 225 -23.19 5.06 -6.51
N ARG A 226 -23.13 6.15 -7.31
CA ARG A 226 -23.55 6.09 -8.72
C ARG A 226 -22.67 5.14 -9.54
N ARG A 227 -21.37 5.03 -9.22
CA ARG A 227 -20.43 4.11 -9.88
C ARG A 227 -20.63 2.65 -9.44
N THR A 228 -21.05 2.39 -8.20
CA THR A 228 -21.15 1.02 -7.66
C THR A 228 -22.56 0.43 -7.72
N VAL A 229 -23.62 1.21 -7.45
CA VAL A 229 -25.00 0.68 -7.38
C VAL A 229 -25.47 0.14 -8.72
N GLY A 230 -25.10 0.80 -9.82
CA GLY A 230 -25.46 0.36 -11.17
C GLY A 230 -24.99 -1.07 -11.52
N LEU A 231 -23.93 -1.56 -10.88
CA LEU A 231 -23.45 -2.93 -11.05
C LEU A 231 -24.43 -3.97 -10.48
N PHE A 232 -25.13 -3.65 -9.40
CA PHE A 232 -26.14 -4.52 -8.78
C PHE A 232 -27.45 -4.60 -9.59
N LEU A 233 -27.69 -3.62 -10.47
CA LEU A 233 -28.82 -3.62 -11.41
C LEU A 233 -28.56 -4.54 -12.61
N ARG A 234 -27.28 -4.75 -12.97
CA ARG A 234 -26.89 -5.68 -14.03
C ARG A 234 -26.92 -7.11 -13.51
N GLU A 235 -26.23 -7.35 -12.39
CA GLU A 235 -26.03 -8.71 -11.89
C GLU A 235 -26.85 -9.00 -10.62
N SER A 236 -27.92 -9.77 -10.80
CA SER A 236 -28.83 -10.17 -9.71
C SER A 236 -28.14 -11.00 -8.61
N ARG A 237 -27.11 -11.76 -8.98
CA ARG A 237 -26.27 -12.58 -8.06
C ARG A 237 -25.05 -11.83 -7.52
N LEU A 238 -24.93 -10.53 -7.73
CA LEU A 238 -23.88 -9.72 -7.10
C LEU A 238 -24.14 -9.56 -5.61
N GLY A 239 -23.21 -10.06 -4.80
CA GLY A 239 -23.24 -9.99 -3.34
C GLY A 239 -22.55 -8.75 -2.81
N PHE A 240 -21.38 -8.40 -3.35
CA PHE A 240 -20.65 -7.18 -2.98
C PHE A 240 -19.76 -6.64 -4.10
N VAL A 241 -19.48 -5.34 -4.04
CA VAL A 241 -18.50 -4.64 -4.88
C VAL A 241 -17.45 -4.02 -3.96
N GLN A 242 -16.19 -4.37 -4.17
CA GLN A 242 -15.04 -3.76 -3.49
C GLN A 242 -14.40 -2.70 -4.40
N THR A 243 -14.03 -1.56 -3.83
CA THR A 243 -13.19 -0.54 -4.49
C THR A 243 -11.83 -0.44 -3.78
N PRO A 244 -10.76 0.08 -4.42
CA PRO A 244 -9.48 0.30 -3.77
C PRO A 244 -9.57 1.05 -2.43
N GLN A 245 -8.89 0.53 -1.42
CA GLN A 245 -8.53 1.30 -0.22
C GLN A 245 -7.30 2.13 -0.56
N SER A 246 -7.52 3.40 -0.84
CA SER A 246 -6.46 4.38 -1.10
C SER A 246 -6.22 5.27 0.11
N TYR A 247 -5.06 5.93 0.17
CA TYR A 247 -4.69 6.78 1.30
C TYR A 247 -4.30 8.17 0.83
N MET A 248 -4.73 9.19 1.59
CA MET A 248 -4.42 10.59 1.33
C MET A 248 -3.10 11.04 1.97
N THR A 249 -2.49 10.19 2.82
CA THR A 249 -1.20 10.44 3.46
C THR A 249 -0.24 9.28 3.18
N PRO A 250 1.08 9.54 3.05
CA PRO A 250 2.05 8.46 2.88
C PRO A 250 2.08 7.57 4.13
N ASP A 251 2.35 6.29 3.95
CA ASP A 251 2.58 5.40 5.08
C ASP A 251 3.88 5.75 5.82
N PRO A 252 4.04 5.27 7.07
CA PRO A 252 5.20 5.58 7.88
C PRO A 252 6.55 5.15 7.30
N LEU A 253 6.63 4.06 6.52
CA LEU A 253 7.91 3.63 5.95
C LEU A 253 8.36 4.64 4.91
N MET A 254 7.48 4.97 3.97
CA MET A 254 7.73 6.00 2.95
C MET A 254 8.18 7.30 3.60
N ARG A 255 7.39 7.80 4.57
CA ARG A 255 7.67 9.06 5.26
C ARG A 255 8.98 9.04 6.05
N ASN A 256 9.22 7.99 6.84
CA ASN A 256 10.37 7.96 7.74
C ASN A 256 11.69 7.84 6.96
N LEU A 257 11.65 7.30 5.74
CA LEU A 257 12.77 7.26 4.78
C LEU A 257 12.76 8.44 3.79
N ALA A 258 11.80 9.37 3.89
CA ALA A 258 11.55 10.45 2.94
C ALA A 258 11.32 10.01 1.48
N MET A 259 10.84 8.79 1.26
CA MET A 259 10.68 8.12 -0.04
C MET A 259 9.31 8.36 -0.72
N GLU A 260 8.54 9.38 -0.32
CA GLU A 260 7.18 9.62 -0.82
C GLU A 260 7.10 9.79 -2.35
N ASP A 261 8.13 10.37 -2.96
CA ASP A 261 8.21 10.62 -4.40
C ASP A 261 8.84 9.45 -5.19
N TRP A 262 9.29 8.39 -4.50
CA TRP A 262 10.13 7.33 -5.05
C TRP A 262 9.58 5.92 -4.82
N LEU A 263 8.65 5.77 -3.89
CA LEU A 263 8.07 4.50 -3.48
C LEU A 263 6.55 4.56 -3.61
N LEU A 264 5.93 3.45 -4.00
CA LEU A 264 4.48 3.32 -3.96
C LEU A 264 4.05 2.78 -2.59
N PRO A 265 2.87 3.19 -2.08
CA PRO A 265 2.27 2.53 -0.93
C PRO A 265 2.13 1.02 -1.19
N ASP A 266 2.37 0.21 -0.15
CA ASP A 266 2.37 -1.24 -0.24
C ASP A 266 1.05 -1.81 -0.82
N GLU A 267 -0.08 -1.17 -0.51
CA GLU A 267 -1.42 -1.55 -0.95
C GLU A 267 -1.66 -1.38 -2.46
N GLU A 268 -0.87 -0.55 -3.16
CA GLU A 268 -0.99 -0.37 -4.61
C GLU A 268 -0.81 -1.71 -5.34
N SER A 269 0.14 -2.53 -4.86
CA SER A 269 0.37 -3.86 -5.42
C SER A 269 -0.85 -4.78 -5.28
N PHE A 270 -1.58 -4.65 -4.17
CA PHE A 270 -2.78 -5.44 -3.92
C PHE A 270 -3.92 -5.00 -4.84
N TYR A 271 -4.27 -3.71 -4.83
CA TYR A 271 -5.45 -3.22 -5.54
C TYR A 271 -5.27 -3.07 -7.06
N ARG A 272 -4.04 -2.91 -7.56
CA ARG A 272 -3.79 -2.78 -9.00
C ARG A 272 -3.37 -4.08 -9.67
N TRP A 273 -2.93 -5.09 -8.93
CA TRP A 273 -2.54 -6.38 -9.50
C TRP A 273 -3.24 -7.57 -8.86
N ILE A 274 -3.10 -7.79 -7.55
CA ILE A 274 -3.59 -9.01 -6.88
C ILE A 274 -5.11 -9.11 -6.96
N GLU A 275 -5.82 -8.05 -6.59
CA GLU A 275 -7.27 -8.02 -6.51
C GLU A 275 -7.97 -8.15 -7.88
N PRO A 276 -7.54 -7.45 -8.94
CA PRO A 276 -8.05 -7.70 -10.30
C PRO A 276 -7.80 -9.13 -10.82
N VAL A 277 -6.69 -9.75 -10.42
CA VAL A 277 -6.39 -11.15 -10.78
C VAL A 277 -7.33 -12.09 -10.03
N ARG A 278 -7.57 -11.84 -8.74
CA ARG A 278 -8.54 -12.58 -7.92
C ARG A 278 -9.96 -12.46 -8.44
N ASP A 279 -10.36 -11.28 -8.90
CA ASP A 279 -11.66 -11.07 -9.53
C ASP A 279 -11.84 -11.92 -10.80
N SER A 280 -10.77 -12.09 -11.60
CA SER A 280 -10.81 -12.94 -12.80
C SER A 280 -11.15 -14.40 -12.52
N VAL A 281 -10.87 -14.88 -11.30
CA VAL A 281 -11.19 -16.23 -10.82
C VAL A 281 -12.33 -16.26 -9.80
N GLY A 282 -13.05 -15.14 -9.62
CA GLY A 282 -14.20 -15.02 -8.73
C GLY A 282 -13.86 -15.11 -7.23
N ALA A 283 -12.69 -14.64 -6.82
CA ALA A 283 -12.16 -14.75 -5.46
C ALA A 283 -11.84 -13.38 -4.83
N VAL A 284 -12.66 -12.37 -5.13
CA VAL A 284 -12.53 -11.00 -4.61
C VAL A 284 -12.51 -11.01 -3.08
N VAL A 285 -11.62 -10.21 -2.50
CA VAL A 285 -11.50 -9.97 -1.07
C VAL A 285 -12.31 -8.72 -0.71
N CYS A 286 -13.29 -8.89 0.19
CA CYS A 286 -13.86 -7.76 0.88
C CYS A 286 -12.85 -7.26 1.93
N ALA A 287 -12.40 -6.01 1.79
CA ALA A 287 -11.33 -5.40 2.58
C ALA A 287 -11.83 -4.46 3.69
N GLY A 288 -13.11 -4.61 4.08
CA GLY A 288 -13.66 -4.02 5.30
C GLY A 288 -14.03 -2.54 5.21
N THR A 289 -13.62 -1.85 4.16
CA THR A 289 -14.03 -0.47 3.88
C THR A 289 -14.18 -0.27 2.37
N SER A 290 -14.88 0.80 1.99
CA SER A 290 -14.99 1.23 0.60
C SER A 290 -15.64 0.16 -0.28
N PHE A 291 -16.64 -0.52 0.26
CA PHE A 291 -17.41 -1.54 -0.42
C PHE A 291 -18.92 -1.28 -0.30
N LEU A 292 -19.66 -1.83 -1.25
CA LEU A 292 -21.11 -1.88 -1.28
C LEU A 292 -21.55 -3.34 -1.26
N MET A 293 -22.55 -3.69 -0.46
CA MET A 293 -22.99 -5.07 -0.26
C MET A 293 -24.51 -5.18 -0.35
N ARG A 294 -25.00 -6.27 -0.94
CA ARG A 294 -26.43 -6.57 -1.00
C ARG A 294 -26.92 -7.06 0.36
N ARG A 295 -27.90 -6.37 0.94
CA ARG A 295 -28.42 -6.68 2.27
C ARG A 295 -28.96 -8.11 2.37
N ARG A 296 -29.75 -8.53 1.39
CA ARG A 296 -30.29 -9.90 1.30
C ARG A 296 -29.18 -10.97 1.30
N ALA A 297 -28.06 -10.70 0.65
CA ALA A 297 -26.94 -11.65 0.60
C ALA A 297 -26.30 -11.79 1.99
N LEU A 298 -26.10 -10.65 2.68
CA LEU A 298 -25.57 -10.60 4.04
C LEU A 298 -26.48 -11.33 5.04
N ASP A 299 -27.80 -11.13 4.96
CA ASP A 299 -28.75 -11.80 5.86
C ASP A 299 -28.71 -13.33 5.70
N GLN A 300 -28.51 -13.84 4.48
CA GLN A 300 -28.42 -15.28 4.23
C GLN A 300 -27.18 -15.95 4.85
N VAL A 301 -26.11 -15.20 5.09
CA VAL A 301 -24.91 -15.69 5.78
C VAL A 301 -24.90 -15.37 7.27
N GLY A 302 -25.99 -14.79 7.79
CA GLY A 302 -26.18 -14.49 9.21
C GLY A 302 -25.53 -13.18 9.67
N GLY A 303 -25.33 -12.20 8.77
CA GLY A 303 -24.67 -10.95 9.09
C GLY A 303 -23.15 -10.98 8.90
N PHE A 304 -22.47 -9.96 9.41
CA PHE A 304 -21.01 -9.87 9.40
C PHE A 304 -20.39 -10.91 10.34
N SER A 305 -19.29 -11.53 9.90
CA SER A 305 -18.63 -12.62 10.60
C SER A 305 -17.98 -12.19 11.92
N THR A 306 -18.37 -12.77 13.06
CA THR A 306 -17.77 -12.47 14.37
C THR A 306 -16.68 -13.46 14.82
N ASP A 307 -16.41 -14.49 14.03
CA ASP A 307 -15.47 -15.58 14.36
C ASP A 307 -14.01 -15.30 13.94
N SER A 308 -13.71 -14.18 13.30
CA SER A 308 -12.38 -13.80 12.82
C SER A 308 -12.04 -12.34 13.15
N LEU A 309 -10.75 -12.04 13.34
CA LEU A 309 -10.24 -10.67 13.44
C LEU A 309 -10.31 -9.89 12.10
N SER A 310 -10.53 -10.60 11.00
CA SER A 310 -10.81 -10.05 9.66
C SER A 310 -12.22 -10.45 9.26
N GLU A 311 -13.22 -9.76 9.83
CA GLU A 311 -14.64 -10.03 9.65
C GLU A 311 -15.08 -9.93 8.20
N ASP A 312 -14.46 -8.98 7.49
CA ASP A 312 -14.68 -8.61 6.10
C ASP A 312 -14.33 -9.75 5.14
N LEU A 313 -13.10 -10.26 5.22
CA LEU A 313 -12.63 -11.40 4.43
C LEU A 313 -13.49 -12.64 4.71
N ALA A 314 -13.78 -12.92 5.98
CA ALA A 314 -14.60 -14.06 6.36
C ALA A 314 -16.03 -13.95 5.81
N THR A 315 -16.64 -12.77 5.88
CA THR A 315 -17.98 -12.50 5.34
C THR A 315 -17.99 -12.66 3.83
N GLY A 316 -17.02 -12.06 3.12
CA GLY A 316 -16.88 -12.15 1.67
C GLY A 316 -16.74 -13.60 1.18
N ILE A 317 -15.90 -14.41 1.85
CA ILE A 317 -15.74 -15.84 1.54
C ILE A 317 -17.05 -16.59 1.69
N ARG A 318 -17.82 -16.34 2.75
CA ARG A 318 -19.12 -17.00 2.99
C ARG A 318 -20.15 -16.63 1.93
N LEU A 319 -20.20 -15.37 1.52
CA LEU A 319 -21.07 -14.93 0.42
C LEU A 319 -20.72 -15.66 -0.88
N ILE A 320 -19.43 -15.74 -1.23
CA ILE A 320 -18.97 -16.43 -2.43
C ILE A 320 -19.25 -17.93 -2.36
N ALA A 321 -19.04 -18.55 -1.20
CA ALA A 321 -19.36 -19.95 -0.97
C ALA A 321 -20.86 -20.27 -1.10
N LEU A 322 -21.74 -19.31 -0.79
CA LEU A 322 -23.19 -19.42 -1.01
C LEU A 322 -23.59 -19.13 -2.48
N GLY A 323 -22.61 -18.88 -3.36
CA GLY A 323 -22.79 -18.63 -4.78
C GLY A 323 -23.15 -17.18 -5.13
N TRP A 324 -22.96 -16.23 -4.21
CA TRP A 324 -22.97 -14.81 -4.57
C TRP A 324 -21.65 -14.43 -5.25
N GLN A 325 -21.67 -13.42 -6.11
CA GLN A 325 -20.47 -12.90 -6.76
C GLN A 325 -19.89 -11.75 -5.95
N GLY A 326 -18.57 -11.72 -5.82
CA GLY A 326 -17.80 -10.52 -5.44
C GLY A 326 -17.21 -9.91 -6.70
N LEU A 327 -17.21 -8.59 -6.81
CA LEU A 327 -16.66 -7.85 -7.95
C LEU A 327 -15.68 -6.78 -7.45
N PHE A 328 -14.57 -6.58 -8.16
CA PHE A 328 -13.64 -5.50 -7.87
C PHE A 328 -13.74 -4.38 -8.91
N LEU A 329 -14.05 -3.15 -8.46
CA LEU A 329 -14.06 -1.96 -9.31
C LEU A 329 -12.75 -1.19 -9.10
N PRO A 330 -11.81 -1.17 -10.07
CA PRO A 330 -10.48 -0.59 -9.90
C PRO A 330 -10.49 0.96 -9.98
N GLU A 331 -11.37 1.61 -9.24
CA GLU A 331 -11.49 3.07 -9.16
C GLU A 331 -11.28 3.56 -7.74
N LYS A 332 -10.36 4.51 -7.54
CA LYS A 332 -10.12 5.15 -6.23
C LYS A 332 -11.26 6.11 -5.87
N LEU A 333 -12.36 5.54 -5.39
CA LEU A 333 -13.59 6.27 -5.05
C LEU A 333 -13.66 6.73 -3.59
N SER A 334 -12.61 6.47 -2.82
CA SER A 334 -12.46 6.94 -1.44
C SER A 334 -10.98 6.96 -1.05
N ALA A 335 -10.60 7.79 -0.09
CA ALA A 335 -9.26 7.76 0.50
C ALA A 335 -9.30 7.91 2.01
N GLY A 336 -8.42 7.20 2.70
CA GLY A 336 -8.31 7.22 4.15
C GLY A 336 -6.96 7.72 4.66
N LEU A 337 -6.74 7.59 5.97
CA LEU A 337 -5.47 7.93 6.59
C LEU A 337 -4.59 6.69 6.74
N ALA A 338 -3.35 6.80 6.27
CA ALA A 338 -2.35 5.79 6.57
C ALA A 338 -2.03 5.82 8.07
N ALA A 339 -1.44 4.73 8.58
CA ALA A 339 -1.08 4.64 9.98
C ALA A 339 -0.19 5.84 10.41
N PRO A 340 -0.43 6.45 11.58
CA PRO A 340 0.29 7.66 11.98
C PRO A 340 1.78 7.41 12.27
N GLY A 341 2.15 6.20 12.69
CA GLY A 341 3.53 5.82 12.98
C GLY A 341 3.82 4.36 12.64
N VAL A 342 5.10 4.02 12.52
CA VAL A 342 5.54 2.71 12.02
C VAL A 342 5.14 1.54 12.95
N ALA A 343 5.05 1.78 14.26
CA ALA A 343 4.52 0.80 15.21
C ALA A 343 2.99 0.58 15.07
N ASP A 344 2.24 1.60 14.65
CA ASP A 344 0.81 1.47 14.33
C ASP A 344 0.64 0.69 13.02
N PHE A 345 1.47 0.97 12.02
CA PHE A 345 1.51 0.26 10.74
C PHE A 345 1.79 -1.24 10.93
N ALA A 346 2.84 -1.60 11.66
CA ALA A 346 3.16 -3.00 11.95
C ALA A 346 2.03 -3.71 12.71
N ARG A 347 1.39 -3.04 13.68
CA ARG A 347 0.23 -3.60 14.39
C ARG A 347 -0.95 -3.88 13.46
N GLN A 348 -1.23 -3.00 12.50
CA GLN A 348 -2.26 -3.23 11.49
C GLN A 348 -1.95 -4.49 10.66
N ARG A 349 -0.71 -4.63 10.16
CA ARG A 349 -0.31 -5.81 9.38
C ARG A 349 -0.31 -7.10 10.19
N LEU A 350 0.08 -7.05 11.46
CA LEU A 350 -0.02 -8.18 12.39
C LEU A 350 -1.47 -8.62 12.61
N ARG A 351 -2.43 -7.69 12.67
CA ARG A 351 -3.86 -8.03 12.74
C ARG A 351 -4.34 -8.71 11.46
N TRP A 352 -3.98 -8.19 10.29
CA TRP A 352 -4.34 -8.79 9.01
C TRP A 352 -3.76 -10.20 8.85
N CYS A 353 -2.49 -10.38 9.22
CA CYS A 353 -1.83 -11.69 9.27
C CYS A 353 -2.63 -12.68 10.13
N ARG A 354 -2.87 -12.34 11.40
CA ARG A 354 -3.60 -13.21 12.32
C ARG A 354 -5.03 -13.49 11.86
N GLY A 355 -5.75 -12.46 11.39
CA GLY A 355 -7.12 -12.59 10.89
C GLY A 355 -7.21 -13.49 9.65
N THR A 356 -6.31 -13.33 8.68
CA THR A 356 -6.24 -14.20 7.50
C THR A 356 -5.96 -15.64 7.89
N LEU A 357 -5.00 -15.89 8.78
CA LEU A 357 -4.66 -17.24 9.23
C LEU A 357 -5.78 -17.89 10.06
N GLN A 358 -6.49 -17.12 10.87
CA GLN A 358 -7.68 -17.57 11.60
C GLN A 358 -8.80 -17.95 10.63
N THR A 359 -9.09 -17.09 9.64
CA THR A 359 -10.09 -17.37 8.59
C THR A 359 -9.72 -18.62 7.79
N LEU A 360 -8.45 -18.80 7.43
CA LEU A 360 -7.98 -19.99 6.71
C LEU A 360 -8.25 -21.28 7.48
N ARG A 361 -8.04 -21.27 8.80
CA ARG A 361 -8.17 -22.43 9.69
C ARG A 361 -9.61 -22.67 10.18
N SER A 362 -10.49 -21.68 10.05
CA SER A 362 -11.89 -21.78 10.46
C SER A 362 -12.58 -22.96 9.74
N PRO A 363 -13.52 -23.68 10.38
CA PRO A 363 -14.37 -24.65 9.69
C PRO A 363 -15.13 -24.04 8.51
N ARG A 364 -15.45 -22.75 8.59
CA ARG A 364 -16.09 -21.96 7.52
C ARG A 364 -15.05 -21.21 6.65
N GLY A 365 -13.78 -21.59 6.75
CA GLY A 365 -12.69 -21.04 5.96
C GLY A 365 -12.66 -21.55 4.53
N PRO A 366 -11.90 -20.89 3.64
CA PRO A 366 -11.94 -21.14 2.20
C PRO A 366 -11.45 -22.53 1.80
N LEU A 367 -10.67 -23.22 2.63
CA LEU A 367 -10.21 -24.59 2.35
C LEU A 367 -11.24 -25.67 2.72
N ARG A 368 -12.22 -25.36 3.58
CA ARG A 368 -13.13 -26.35 4.18
C ARG A 368 -14.61 -26.09 3.87
N ILE A 369 -15.00 -24.83 3.71
CA ILE A 369 -16.36 -24.48 3.34
C ILE A 369 -16.73 -25.07 1.98
N SER A 370 -17.95 -25.60 1.83
CA SER A 370 -18.47 -26.06 0.54
C SER A 370 -18.82 -24.88 -0.38
N GLY A 371 -19.01 -25.13 -1.68
CA GLY A 371 -19.47 -24.10 -2.63
C GLY A 371 -18.39 -23.21 -3.26
N LEU A 372 -17.13 -23.28 -2.79
CA LEU A 372 -16.00 -22.65 -3.49
C LEU A 372 -15.38 -23.58 -4.54
N GLY A 373 -15.17 -23.04 -5.75
CA GLY A 373 -14.43 -23.67 -6.82
C GLY A 373 -12.93 -23.75 -6.53
N TRP A 374 -12.22 -24.67 -7.21
CA TRP A 374 -10.81 -24.95 -6.91
C TRP A 374 -9.89 -23.73 -7.10
N LEU A 375 -10.11 -22.92 -8.13
CA LEU A 375 -9.35 -21.67 -8.35
C LEU A 375 -9.60 -20.64 -7.24
N GLN A 376 -10.84 -20.54 -6.75
CA GLN A 376 -11.16 -19.65 -5.63
C GLN A 376 -10.44 -20.07 -4.37
N ARG A 377 -10.45 -21.38 -4.06
CA ARG A 377 -9.70 -21.94 -2.91
C ARG A 377 -8.22 -21.64 -3.03
N LEU A 378 -7.65 -21.82 -4.22
CA LEU A 378 -6.25 -21.58 -4.49
C LEU A 378 -5.88 -20.10 -4.34
N ALA A 379 -6.73 -19.18 -4.81
CA ALA A 379 -6.53 -17.74 -4.65
C ALA A 379 -6.61 -17.29 -3.19
N PHE A 380 -7.57 -17.80 -2.41
CA PHE A 380 -7.63 -17.51 -0.97
C PHE A 380 -6.46 -18.15 -0.21
N LEU A 381 -6.02 -19.35 -0.61
CA LEU A 381 -4.83 -20.00 -0.04
C LEU A 381 -3.57 -19.19 -0.31
N GLU A 382 -3.37 -18.70 -1.54
CA GLU A 382 -2.24 -17.83 -1.92
C GLU A 382 -2.14 -16.62 -0.97
N GLY A 383 -3.27 -15.97 -0.67
CA GLY A 383 -3.29 -14.84 0.27
C GLY A 383 -2.88 -15.19 1.69
N ALA A 384 -3.17 -16.42 2.13
CA ALA A 384 -2.71 -16.90 3.43
C ALA A 384 -1.22 -17.28 3.39
N LEU A 385 -0.77 -17.98 2.35
CA LEU A 385 0.63 -18.40 2.16
C LEU A 385 1.58 -17.19 2.09
N HIS A 386 1.13 -16.06 1.57
CA HIS A 386 1.90 -14.81 1.59
C HIS A 386 2.43 -14.46 2.98
N TRP A 387 1.63 -14.62 4.05
CA TRP A 387 2.06 -14.33 5.41
C TRP A 387 3.14 -15.29 5.92
N PHE A 388 3.11 -16.55 5.48
CA PHE A 388 4.12 -17.54 5.85
C PHE A 388 5.49 -17.23 5.26
N ASN A 389 5.58 -16.42 4.19
CA ASN A 389 6.85 -16.04 3.57
C ASN A 389 7.79 -15.31 4.54
N ALA A 390 7.28 -14.76 5.65
CA ALA A 390 8.12 -14.18 6.70
C ALA A 390 9.08 -15.19 7.35
N ILE A 391 8.69 -16.47 7.48
CA ILE A 391 9.53 -17.51 8.08
C ILE A 391 10.79 -17.80 7.23
N PRO A 392 10.68 -18.23 5.95
CA PRO A 392 11.86 -18.49 5.13
C PRO A 392 12.68 -17.21 4.89
N ARG A 393 12.06 -16.03 4.81
CA ARG A 393 12.80 -14.76 4.72
C ARG A 393 13.65 -14.51 5.97
N LEU A 394 13.12 -14.77 7.17
CA LEU A 394 13.89 -14.66 8.41
C LEU A 394 15.06 -15.65 8.42
N VAL A 395 14.83 -16.90 7.98
CA VAL A 395 15.90 -17.90 7.85
C VAL A 395 16.97 -17.42 6.86
N LEU A 396 16.59 -16.87 5.71
CA LEU A 396 17.53 -16.36 4.71
C LEU A 396 18.33 -15.13 5.18
N LEU A 397 17.82 -14.34 6.13
CA LEU A 397 18.58 -13.26 6.77
C LEU A 397 19.65 -13.77 7.75
N VAL A 398 19.48 -14.99 8.27
CA VAL A 398 20.37 -15.63 9.25
C VAL A 398 21.31 -16.64 8.57
N LEU A 399 20.93 -17.21 7.43
CA LEU A 399 21.71 -18.26 6.79
C LEU A 399 23.12 -17.82 6.36
N PRO A 400 23.36 -16.59 5.85
CA PRO A 400 24.71 -16.12 5.53
C PRO A 400 25.69 -16.14 6.71
N LEU A 401 25.19 -16.20 7.96
CA LEU A 401 26.02 -16.37 9.16
C LEU A 401 26.84 -17.66 9.11
N SER A 402 26.35 -18.72 8.44
CA SER A 402 27.12 -19.97 8.30
C SER A 402 28.42 -19.76 7.52
N THR A 403 28.45 -18.82 6.58
CA THR A 403 29.62 -18.57 5.74
C THR A 403 30.72 -17.88 6.54
N GLY A 404 30.41 -16.84 7.32
CA GLY A 404 31.42 -16.11 8.09
C GLY A 404 31.76 -16.72 9.44
N LEU A 405 30.80 -17.39 10.11
CA LEU A 405 31.03 -18.01 11.42
C LEU A 405 31.56 -19.44 11.33
N LEU A 406 31.04 -20.23 10.38
CA LEU A 406 31.37 -21.66 10.25
C LEU A 406 32.28 -21.94 9.05
N GLY A 407 32.51 -20.98 8.16
CA GLY A 407 33.23 -21.19 6.90
C GLY A 407 32.44 -22.04 5.89
N ILE A 408 31.13 -22.25 6.11
CA ILE A 408 30.30 -23.14 5.31
C ILE A 408 29.36 -22.33 4.43
N LEU A 409 29.59 -22.37 3.12
CA LEU A 409 28.63 -21.86 2.14
C LEU A 409 27.53 -22.91 1.91
N PRO A 410 26.24 -22.62 2.16
CA PRO A 410 25.14 -23.59 2.08
C PRO A 410 24.68 -23.88 0.64
N ILE A 411 25.49 -23.56 -0.37
CA ILE A 411 25.20 -23.80 -1.77
C ILE A 411 26.50 -24.13 -2.51
N ASN A 412 26.45 -25.13 -3.39
CA ASN A 412 27.52 -25.40 -4.33
C ASN A 412 27.28 -24.59 -5.61
N LEU A 413 27.83 -23.38 -5.66
CA LEU A 413 27.67 -22.46 -6.79
C LEU A 413 29.00 -22.26 -7.52
N ASN A 414 29.06 -22.66 -8.79
CA ASN A 414 30.16 -22.32 -9.69
C ASN A 414 29.77 -21.18 -10.65
N GLY A 415 30.76 -20.47 -11.19
CA GLY A 415 30.53 -19.30 -12.05
C GLY A 415 29.69 -19.58 -13.29
N ALA A 416 29.85 -20.76 -13.91
CA ALA A 416 29.05 -21.16 -15.07
C ALA A 416 27.56 -21.36 -14.72
N SER A 417 27.27 -22.07 -13.63
CA SER A 417 25.89 -22.29 -13.16
C SER A 417 25.23 -20.98 -12.73
N PHE A 418 26.00 -20.08 -12.10
CA PHE A 418 25.53 -18.73 -11.80
C PHE A 418 25.09 -18.00 -13.07
N LEU A 419 25.94 -17.95 -14.09
CA LEU A 419 25.65 -17.24 -15.35
C LEU A 419 24.54 -17.89 -16.17
N MET A 420 24.46 -19.23 -16.20
CA MET A 420 23.55 -19.96 -17.10
C MET A 420 22.21 -20.34 -16.47
N VAL A 421 22.11 -20.38 -15.14
CA VAL A 421 20.91 -20.88 -14.44
C VAL A 421 20.33 -19.84 -13.50
N PHE A 422 21.12 -19.33 -12.55
CA PHE A 422 20.63 -18.34 -11.58
C PHE A 422 20.35 -16.98 -12.24
N LEU A 423 21.33 -16.43 -12.96
CA LEU A 423 21.28 -15.08 -13.50
C LEU A 423 20.13 -14.87 -14.51
N PRO A 424 19.85 -15.77 -15.47
CA PRO A 424 18.72 -15.59 -16.39
C PRO A 424 17.38 -15.60 -15.66
N TYR A 425 17.22 -16.49 -14.68
CA TYR A 425 16.00 -16.55 -13.87
C TYR A 425 15.82 -15.25 -13.07
N TRP A 426 16.86 -14.81 -12.35
CA TRP A 426 16.80 -13.61 -11.54
C TRP A 426 16.57 -12.33 -12.38
N LEU A 427 17.28 -12.16 -13.50
CA LEU A 427 17.06 -11.03 -14.41
C LEU A 427 15.65 -11.04 -15.02
N SER A 428 15.10 -12.22 -15.34
CA SER A 428 13.73 -12.31 -15.86
C SER A 428 12.71 -11.79 -14.85
N LEU A 429 12.89 -12.07 -13.55
CA LEU A 429 12.03 -11.55 -12.48
C LEU A 429 12.16 -10.02 -12.38
N LEU A 430 13.39 -9.49 -12.36
CA LEU A 430 13.62 -8.05 -12.28
C LEU A 430 12.97 -7.28 -13.42
N LEU A 431 13.08 -7.80 -14.64
CA LEU A 431 12.57 -7.13 -15.85
C LEU A 431 11.06 -7.31 -16.02
N LEU A 432 10.51 -8.46 -15.68
CA LEU A 432 9.12 -8.80 -16.00
C LEU A 432 8.13 -8.58 -14.87
N VAL A 433 8.53 -8.63 -13.59
CA VAL A 433 7.56 -8.52 -12.47
C VAL A 433 6.85 -7.18 -12.49
N SER A 434 7.59 -6.07 -12.60
CA SER A 434 7.01 -4.71 -12.66
C SER A 434 6.04 -4.59 -13.85
N TRP A 435 6.46 -5.07 -15.02
CA TRP A 435 5.62 -5.06 -16.22
C TRP A 435 4.35 -5.91 -16.07
N LEU A 436 4.48 -7.14 -15.56
CA LEU A 436 3.37 -8.07 -15.30
C LEU A 436 2.37 -7.50 -14.30
N ASN A 437 2.83 -6.70 -13.34
CA ASN A 437 2.00 -6.08 -12.33
C ASN A 437 1.47 -4.68 -12.72
N ARG A 438 1.74 -4.18 -13.94
CA ARG A 438 1.39 -2.83 -14.44
C ARG A 438 1.99 -1.71 -13.58
N GLU A 439 3.26 -1.85 -13.21
CA GLU A 439 4.03 -0.83 -12.49
C GLU A 439 3.39 -0.44 -11.15
N SER A 440 2.58 -1.33 -10.57
CA SER A 440 1.99 -1.18 -9.24
C SER A 440 2.98 -1.52 -8.12
N ARG A 441 4.08 -2.20 -8.47
CA ARG A 441 5.24 -2.41 -7.61
C ARG A 441 6.48 -2.68 -8.44
N SER A 442 7.62 -2.15 -8.01
CA SER A 442 8.92 -2.48 -8.60
C SER A 442 9.42 -3.85 -8.10
N ALA A 443 10.61 -4.29 -8.53
CA ALA A 443 11.10 -5.63 -8.22
C ALA A 443 11.83 -5.74 -6.87
N LEU A 444 12.54 -4.70 -6.46
CA LEU A 444 13.42 -4.64 -5.30
C LEU A 444 12.88 -3.76 -4.17
N LEU A 445 12.37 -2.55 -4.46
CA LEU A 445 11.95 -1.61 -3.42
C LEU A 445 10.84 -2.11 -2.48
N PRO A 446 9.88 -2.97 -2.90
CA PRO A 446 8.92 -3.55 -1.97
C PRO A 446 9.58 -4.38 -0.85
N GLU A 447 10.81 -4.87 -1.04
CA GLU A 447 11.55 -5.59 0.01
C GLU A 447 11.91 -4.70 1.20
N LEU A 448 11.83 -3.37 1.08
CA LEU A 448 11.94 -2.46 2.23
C LEU A 448 10.87 -2.76 3.30
N TYR A 449 9.62 -3.03 2.87
CA TYR A 449 8.55 -3.44 3.78
C TYR A 449 8.82 -4.82 4.37
N SER A 450 9.38 -5.74 3.57
CA SER A 450 9.80 -7.07 4.05
C SER A 450 10.82 -6.94 5.17
N TRP A 451 11.90 -6.17 4.99
CA TRP A 451 12.96 -6.04 6.00
C TRP A 451 12.45 -5.44 7.31
N LEU A 452 11.52 -4.50 7.23
CA LEU A 452 10.90 -3.90 8.40
C LEU A 452 10.00 -4.89 9.17
N LEU A 453 9.18 -5.68 8.46
CA LEU A 453 8.09 -6.45 9.07
C LEU A 453 8.43 -7.93 9.31
N THR A 454 9.42 -8.48 8.62
CA THR A 454 9.74 -9.93 8.64
C THR A 454 9.89 -10.50 10.05
N PRO A 455 10.67 -9.91 10.97
CA PRO A 455 10.88 -10.51 12.29
C PRO A 455 9.59 -10.63 13.10
N VAL A 456 8.77 -9.58 13.11
CA VAL A 456 7.51 -9.56 13.87
C VAL A 456 6.42 -10.41 13.22
N LEU A 457 6.37 -10.45 11.88
CA LEU A 457 5.43 -11.30 11.15
C LEU A 457 5.78 -12.78 11.28
N ALA A 458 7.06 -13.15 11.17
CA ALA A 458 7.51 -14.54 11.36
C ALA A 458 7.13 -15.04 12.75
N TRP A 459 7.36 -14.22 13.78
CA TRP A 459 6.93 -14.52 15.14
C TRP A 459 5.41 -14.67 15.24
N ALA A 460 4.63 -13.78 14.63
CA ALA A 460 3.17 -13.87 14.66
C ALA A 460 2.63 -15.13 13.95
N VAL A 461 3.24 -15.55 12.85
CA VAL A 461 2.90 -16.82 12.18
C VAL A 461 3.19 -17.99 13.11
N VAL A 462 4.39 -18.06 13.68
CA VAL A 462 4.77 -19.13 14.63
C VAL A 462 3.81 -19.18 15.82
N GLN A 463 3.48 -18.05 16.43
CA GLN A 463 2.50 -17.97 17.51
C GLN A 463 1.12 -18.51 17.08
N THR A 464 0.65 -18.13 15.89
CA THR A 464 -0.66 -18.56 15.37
C THR A 464 -0.69 -20.06 15.08
N LEU A 465 0.44 -20.65 14.69
CA LEU A 465 0.58 -22.10 14.48
C LEU A 465 0.61 -22.88 15.80
N LEU A 466 1.40 -22.42 16.78
CA LEU A 466 1.61 -23.10 18.06
C LEU A 466 0.43 -22.91 19.03
N ALA A 467 -0.21 -21.74 19.02
CA ALA A 467 -1.30 -21.38 19.93
C ALA A 467 -2.53 -20.88 19.16
N PRO A 468 -3.19 -21.73 18.35
CA PRO A 468 -4.28 -21.32 17.45
C PRO A 468 -5.54 -20.84 18.18
N ARG A 469 -5.71 -21.19 19.46
CA ARG A 469 -6.82 -20.72 20.31
C ARG A 469 -6.49 -19.42 21.05
N TRP A 470 -5.22 -19.01 21.07
CA TRP A 470 -4.81 -17.79 21.74
C TRP A 470 -5.29 -16.58 20.94
N ARG A 471 -6.06 -15.72 21.61
CA ARG A 471 -6.55 -14.46 21.05
C ARG A 471 -5.80 -13.32 21.75
N PRO A 472 -4.89 -12.60 21.07
CA PRO A 472 -4.34 -11.38 21.63
C PRO A 472 -5.49 -10.39 21.87
N GLY A 473 -5.41 -9.61 22.95
CA GLY A 473 -6.35 -8.51 23.17
C GLY A 473 -6.39 -7.56 21.97
N PHE A 474 -7.60 -7.16 21.57
CA PHE A 474 -7.78 -6.17 20.50
C PHE A 474 -7.50 -4.78 21.05
N ARG A 475 -6.52 -4.08 20.47
CA ARG A 475 -6.24 -2.67 20.77
C ARG A 475 -6.48 -1.85 19.51
N VAL A 476 -7.35 -0.84 19.63
CA VAL A 476 -7.66 0.10 18.56
C VAL A 476 -6.38 0.78 18.09
N THR A 477 -6.22 0.91 16.76
CA THR A 477 -5.06 1.58 16.18
C THR A 477 -5.25 3.09 16.34
N SER A 478 -4.23 3.82 16.80
CA SER A 478 -4.36 5.26 16.97
C SER A 478 -4.54 5.93 15.60
N LYS A 479 -5.43 6.93 15.54
CA LYS A 479 -5.64 7.79 14.36
C LYS A 479 -5.10 9.20 14.57
N THR A 480 -4.33 9.41 15.63
CA THR A 480 -3.79 10.72 16.02
C THR A 480 -2.48 10.98 15.29
N LEU A 481 -2.49 12.04 14.48
CA LEU A 481 -1.37 12.41 13.61
C LEU A 481 -0.32 13.28 14.30
N GLN A 482 -0.73 14.14 15.24
CA GLN A 482 0.17 15.09 15.91
C GLN A 482 1.13 14.37 16.85
N ARG A 483 2.42 14.69 16.74
CA ARG A 483 3.50 14.11 17.57
C ARG A 483 4.61 15.13 17.76
N PRO A 484 4.80 15.72 18.95
CA PRO A 484 5.78 16.81 19.11
C PRO A 484 7.24 16.33 19.06
N GLN A 485 7.50 15.05 19.28
CA GLN A 485 8.85 14.49 19.43
C GLN A 485 9.05 13.28 18.53
N PHE A 486 10.31 12.98 18.25
CA PHE A 486 10.73 11.72 17.65
C PHE A 486 10.27 10.53 18.48
N ARG A 487 9.91 9.42 17.82
CA ARG A 487 9.52 8.19 18.50
C ARG A 487 10.11 6.97 17.83
N TRP A 488 10.82 6.17 18.63
CA TRP A 488 11.28 4.86 18.22
C TRP A 488 10.17 3.80 18.38
N ALA A 489 9.99 2.98 17.36
CA ALA A 489 9.18 1.78 17.43
C ALA A 489 9.99 0.61 18.02
N TRP A 490 10.26 0.63 19.31
CA TRP A 490 11.12 -0.35 19.99
C TRP A 490 10.72 -1.82 19.77
N SER A 491 9.43 -2.10 19.59
CA SER A 491 8.93 -3.44 19.24
C SER A 491 9.46 -3.98 17.91
N LEU A 492 9.90 -3.09 17.00
CA LEU A 492 10.54 -3.42 15.73
C LEU A 492 12.06 -3.29 15.83
N VAL A 493 12.56 -2.25 16.51
CA VAL A 493 14.00 -1.96 16.62
C VAL A 493 14.76 -3.15 17.19
N LEU A 494 14.33 -3.71 18.32
CA LEU A 494 15.10 -4.75 19.01
C LEU A 494 15.38 -5.99 18.14
N PRO A 495 14.37 -6.66 17.54
CA PRO A 495 14.65 -7.84 16.71
C PRO A 495 15.48 -7.50 15.46
N ILE A 496 15.27 -6.32 14.85
CA ILE A 496 16.05 -5.89 13.67
C ILE A 496 17.50 -5.60 14.08
N LEU A 497 17.71 -4.97 15.23
CA LEU A 497 19.04 -4.65 15.76
C LEU A 497 19.84 -5.92 16.06
N VAL A 498 19.20 -6.94 16.65
CA VAL A 498 19.84 -8.25 16.86
C VAL A 498 20.30 -8.85 15.53
N LEU A 499 19.44 -8.86 14.51
CA LEU A 499 19.81 -9.34 13.17
C LEU A 499 20.93 -8.52 12.54
N PHE A 500 20.92 -7.20 12.75
CA PHE A 500 21.96 -6.29 12.25
C PHE A 500 23.32 -6.58 12.89
N VAL A 501 23.36 -6.73 14.23
CA VAL A 501 24.58 -7.07 14.96
C VAL A 501 25.12 -8.44 14.54
N LEU A 502 24.25 -9.45 14.40
CA LEU A 502 24.66 -10.78 13.95
C LEU A 502 25.25 -10.75 12.52
N ASN A 503 24.60 -10.05 11.58
CA ASN A 503 25.13 -9.90 10.23
C ASN A 503 26.42 -9.04 10.19
N GLY A 504 26.57 -8.09 11.12
CA GLY A 504 27.79 -7.31 11.29
C GLY A 504 28.95 -8.17 11.77
N TRP A 505 28.70 -9.03 12.77
CA TRP A 505 29.66 -10.03 13.23
C TRP A 505 30.05 -10.98 12.09
N ASN A 506 29.09 -11.43 11.30
CA ASN A 506 29.37 -12.27 10.13
C ASN A 506 30.28 -11.59 9.10
N LEU A 507 30.02 -10.31 8.81
CA LEU A 507 30.87 -9.53 7.92
C LEU A 507 32.30 -9.43 8.48
N LEU A 508 32.46 -9.16 9.78
CA LEU A 508 33.78 -9.14 10.42
C LEU A 508 34.48 -10.49 10.33
N GLY A 509 33.77 -11.59 10.55
CA GLY A 509 34.29 -12.95 10.34
C GLY A 509 34.83 -13.15 8.92
N LEU A 510 34.03 -12.80 7.90
CA LEU A 510 34.42 -12.88 6.49
C LEU A 510 35.63 -11.99 6.13
N LEU A 511 35.78 -10.84 6.80
CA LEU A 511 36.92 -9.95 6.60
C LEU A 511 38.18 -10.44 7.31
N SER A 512 38.04 -11.06 8.49
CA SER A 512 39.15 -11.57 9.31
C SER A 512 39.81 -12.84 8.78
N VAL A 513 39.14 -13.60 7.90
CA VAL A 513 39.75 -14.78 7.27
C VAL A 513 40.88 -14.33 6.35
N LEU A 514 42.12 -14.57 6.80
CA LEU A 514 43.33 -14.38 6.00
C LEU A 514 43.32 -15.39 4.83
N PRO A 515 43.69 -14.98 3.61
CA PRO A 515 43.82 -15.92 2.50
C PRO A 515 44.82 -17.02 2.87
N PRO A 516 44.53 -18.31 2.58
CA PRO A 516 45.44 -19.38 2.90
C PRO A 516 46.79 -19.15 2.22
N SER A 517 47.89 -19.37 2.95
CA SER A 517 49.23 -19.16 2.42
C SER A 517 49.42 -19.94 1.10
N PRO A 518 50.00 -19.32 0.05
CA PRO A 518 50.13 -19.95 -1.27
C PRO A 518 50.94 -21.25 -1.26
N ALA A 519 51.71 -21.52 -0.19
CA ALA A 519 52.48 -22.75 -0.02
C ALA A 519 51.65 -24.00 0.37
N MET A 520 50.42 -23.84 0.88
CA MET A 520 49.62 -24.96 1.45
C MET A 520 48.29 -25.23 0.74
N ALA A 521 47.84 -24.35 -0.16
CA ALA A 521 46.54 -24.47 -0.82
C ALA A 521 46.70 -24.79 -2.31
N THR A 522 45.92 -25.77 -2.80
CA THR A 522 45.83 -26.01 -4.24
C THR A 522 45.10 -24.83 -4.90
N MET A 523 45.48 -24.44 -6.13
CA MET A 523 44.84 -23.32 -6.85
C MET A 523 43.30 -23.46 -6.93
N LEU A 524 42.79 -24.69 -7.06
CA LEU A 524 41.35 -24.96 -7.08
C LEU A 524 40.68 -24.71 -5.72
N SER A 525 41.32 -25.10 -4.61
CA SER A 525 40.82 -24.82 -3.26
C SER A 525 40.82 -23.33 -2.92
N GLN A 526 41.83 -22.58 -3.38
CA GLN A 526 41.89 -21.12 -3.26
C GLN A 526 40.76 -20.45 -4.05
N GLN A 527 40.57 -20.80 -5.32
CA GLN A 527 39.54 -20.20 -6.17
C GLN A 527 38.12 -20.45 -5.62
N GLN A 528 37.86 -21.64 -5.06
CA GLN A 528 36.59 -21.97 -4.44
C GLN A 528 36.38 -21.24 -3.09
N ALA A 529 37.44 -21.11 -2.28
CA ALA A 529 37.39 -20.34 -1.03
C ALA A 529 37.15 -18.84 -1.29
N GLU A 530 37.79 -18.27 -2.30
CA GLU A 530 37.58 -16.88 -2.73
C GLU A 530 36.16 -16.64 -3.25
N GLY A 531 35.63 -17.56 -4.07
CA GLY A 531 34.26 -17.50 -4.56
C GLY A 531 33.24 -17.54 -3.41
N ASN A 532 33.42 -18.45 -2.45
CA ASN A 532 32.57 -18.55 -1.28
C ASN A 532 32.60 -17.27 -0.43
N ARG A 533 33.81 -16.71 -0.25
CA ARG A 533 34.01 -15.44 0.47
C ARG A 533 33.30 -14.29 -0.23
N PHE A 534 33.43 -14.16 -1.55
CA PHE A 534 32.75 -13.13 -2.33
C PHE A 534 31.22 -13.20 -2.18
N VAL A 535 30.64 -14.39 -2.32
CA VAL A 535 29.19 -14.61 -2.12
C VAL A 535 28.78 -14.25 -0.70
N GLY A 536 29.55 -14.67 0.31
CA GLY A 536 29.31 -14.30 1.70
C GLY A 536 29.35 -12.79 1.96
N LEU A 537 30.33 -12.09 1.39
CA LEU A 537 30.47 -10.62 1.51
C LEU A 537 29.29 -9.90 0.85
N LEU A 538 28.89 -10.34 -0.35
CA LEU A 538 27.76 -9.76 -1.08
C LEU A 538 26.47 -9.85 -0.26
N TRP A 539 26.11 -11.05 0.22
CA TRP A 539 24.89 -11.25 1.00
C TRP A 539 24.93 -10.54 2.36
N SER A 540 26.08 -10.55 3.04
CA SER A 540 26.23 -9.82 4.31
C SER A 540 26.08 -8.31 4.12
N GLY A 541 26.66 -7.75 3.06
CA GLY A 541 26.53 -6.34 2.71
C GLY A 541 25.08 -5.96 2.40
N LEU A 542 24.39 -6.77 1.57
CA LEU A 542 22.98 -6.55 1.24
C LEU A 542 22.08 -6.63 2.49
N ASN A 543 22.29 -7.63 3.34
CA ASN A 543 21.55 -7.76 4.60
C ASN A 543 21.77 -6.56 5.51
N LEU A 544 23.02 -6.10 5.67
CA LEU A 544 23.34 -4.95 6.51
C LEU A 544 22.70 -3.65 6.00
N VAL A 545 22.77 -3.38 4.70
CA VAL A 545 22.10 -2.21 4.10
C VAL A 545 20.59 -2.28 4.31
N GLY A 546 19.98 -3.44 4.10
CA GLY A 546 18.54 -3.62 4.28
C GLY A 546 18.09 -3.47 5.73
N LEU A 547 18.81 -4.08 6.67
CA LEU A 547 18.55 -3.98 8.10
C LEU A 547 18.80 -2.57 8.65
N LEU A 548 19.83 -1.87 8.16
CA LEU A 548 20.06 -0.45 8.49
C LEU A 548 18.90 0.41 8.01
N THR A 549 18.41 0.17 6.78
CA THR A 549 17.25 0.87 6.23
C THR A 549 16.00 0.61 7.09
N ALA A 550 15.77 -0.63 7.51
CA ALA A 550 14.66 -0.99 8.38
C ALA A 550 14.77 -0.35 9.77
N LEU A 551 15.97 -0.29 10.37
CA LEU A 551 16.22 0.44 11.61
C LEU A 551 15.93 1.92 11.46
N ARG A 552 16.36 2.54 10.35
CA ARG A 552 16.07 3.95 10.06
C ARG A 552 14.56 4.19 9.93
N ALA A 553 13.83 3.29 9.29
CA ALA A 553 12.38 3.38 9.15
C ALA A 553 11.64 3.25 10.50
N CYS A 554 12.26 2.67 11.53
CA CYS A 554 11.68 2.55 12.88
C CYS A 554 11.61 3.87 13.66
N LEU A 555 12.22 4.95 13.15
CA LEU A 555 12.22 6.28 13.75
C LEU A 555 11.16 7.17 13.10
N ASP A 556 10.04 7.39 13.81
CA ASP A 556 9.01 8.33 13.40
C ASP A 556 9.50 9.77 13.66
N PRO A 557 9.53 10.68 12.65
CA PRO A 557 9.86 12.08 12.84
C PRO A 557 8.72 12.84 13.54
N PRO A 558 9.02 14.00 14.17
CA PRO A 558 8.01 14.85 14.79
C PRO A 558 7.04 15.39 13.74
N ARG A 559 5.78 15.55 14.15
CA ARG A 559 4.67 16.12 13.38
C ARG A 559 4.00 17.21 14.19
N THR A 560 4.18 18.44 13.73
CA THR A 560 3.61 19.65 14.35
C THR A 560 2.10 19.74 14.15
N SER A 561 1.60 19.33 12.97
CA SER A 561 0.17 19.34 12.65
C SER A 561 -0.51 17.99 12.91
N GLY A 562 -1.67 18.04 13.57
CA GLY A 562 -2.59 16.90 13.71
C GLY A 562 -3.48 16.64 12.51
N LEU A 563 -3.28 17.39 11.41
CA LEU A 563 -4.10 17.32 10.22
C LEU A 563 -3.35 16.67 9.05
N PRO A 564 -4.07 16.01 8.12
CA PRO A 564 -3.49 15.59 6.85
C PRO A 564 -3.00 16.82 6.09
N THR A 565 -1.75 16.79 5.64
CA THR A 565 -1.10 17.89 4.91
C THR A 565 -0.67 17.40 3.54
N PHE A 566 -0.98 18.18 2.52
CA PHE A 566 -0.74 17.86 1.13
C PHE A 566 0.36 18.73 0.55
N ARG A 567 1.31 18.13 -0.18
CA ARG A 567 2.24 18.86 -1.06
C ARG A 567 1.54 19.02 -2.40
N VAL A 568 1.41 20.25 -2.90
CA VAL A 568 0.62 20.56 -4.10
C VAL A 568 1.35 21.57 -4.97
N ARG A 569 0.91 21.74 -6.21
CA ARG A 569 1.32 22.83 -7.11
C ARG A 569 0.07 23.37 -7.79
N TRP A 570 -0.74 24.10 -7.03
CA TRP A 570 -2.05 24.57 -7.49
C TRP A 570 -2.03 26.09 -7.70
N PRO A 571 -2.36 26.60 -8.90
CA PRO A 571 -2.48 28.03 -9.14
C PRO A 571 -3.67 28.59 -8.35
N ALA A 572 -3.50 29.77 -7.77
CA ALA A 572 -4.50 30.43 -6.95
C ALA A 572 -4.41 31.95 -7.06
N ARG A 573 -5.56 32.61 -6.93
CA ARG A 573 -5.66 34.06 -6.77
C ARG A 573 -5.76 34.38 -5.30
N LEU A 574 -4.92 35.30 -4.86
CA LEU A 574 -5.00 35.94 -3.56
C LEU A 574 -5.41 37.40 -3.77
N SER A 575 -6.62 37.76 -3.35
CA SER A 575 -7.05 39.16 -3.32
C SER A 575 -6.82 39.78 -1.95
N ALA A 576 -6.29 40.99 -1.91
CA ALA A 576 -6.15 41.77 -0.69
C ALA A 576 -7.53 42.09 -0.08
N GLY A 577 -7.58 42.30 1.23
CA GLY A 577 -8.83 42.56 1.97
C GLY A 577 -9.59 43.81 1.52
N ASP A 578 -8.94 44.74 0.83
CA ASP A 578 -9.51 45.95 0.23
C ASP A 578 -10.11 45.73 -1.18
N GLY A 579 -9.95 44.52 -1.75
CA GLY A 579 -10.47 44.14 -3.06
C GLY A 579 -9.70 44.69 -4.26
N GLY A 580 -8.67 45.52 -4.06
CA GLY A 580 -7.98 46.23 -5.14
C GLY A 580 -6.81 45.47 -5.76
N THR A 581 -6.06 44.70 -4.97
CA THR A 581 -4.84 44.01 -5.44
C THR A 581 -5.05 42.50 -5.52
N VAL A 582 -4.81 41.92 -6.70
CA VAL A 582 -4.87 40.46 -6.92
C VAL A 582 -3.49 39.94 -7.26
N HIS A 583 -2.99 39.01 -6.44
CA HIS A 583 -1.75 38.28 -6.69
C HIS A 583 -2.07 36.89 -7.22
N HIS A 584 -1.47 36.54 -8.36
CA HIS A 584 -1.42 35.17 -8.84
C HIS A 584 -0.29 34.42 -8.10
N VAL A 585 -0.66 33.37 -7.37
CA VAL A 585 0.25 32.59 -6.53
C VAL A 585 0.16 31.10 -6.84
N GLN A 586 1.18 30.35 -6.43
CA GLN A 586 1.20 28.90 -6.46
C GLN A 586 1.09 28.37 -5.04
N VAL A 587 0.06 27.57 -4.75
CA VAL A 587 -0.01 26.85 -3.48
C VAL A 587 0.96 25.66 -3.55
N CYS A 588 1.84 25.57 -2.56
CA CYS A 588 2.85 24.53 -2.44
C CYS A 588 2.50 23.48 -1.37
N ARG A 589 1.77 23.90 -0.33
CA ARG A 589 1.34 23.03 0.77
C ARG A 589 -0.01 23.49 1.29
N ILE A 590 -0.90 22.56 1.61
CA ILE A 590 -2.22 22.89 2.13
C ILE A 590 -2.75 21.81 3.08
N ASN A 591 -3.47 22.24 4.11
CA ASN A 591 -4.32 21.41 4.96
C ASN A 591 -5.62 22.18 5.26
N GLU A 592 -6.43 21.70 6.20
CA GLU A 592 -7.72 22.34 6.48
C GLU A 592 -7.64 23.76 7.03
N GLN A 593 -6.52 24.09 7.67
CA GLN A 593 -6.34 25.31 8.48
C GLN A 593 -5.18 26.18 7.98
N GLU A 594 -4.27 25.63 7.18
CA GLU A 594 -3.04 26.28 6.77
C GLU A 594 -2.79 26.09 5.28
N VAL A 595 -2.16 27.10 4.69
CA VAL A 595 -1.73 27.12 3.31
C VAL A 595 -0.33 27.72 3.21
N VAL A 596 0.47 27.26 2.27
CA VAL A 596 1.78 27.84 1.92
C VAL A 596 1.77 28.19 0.44
N VAL A 597 2.13 29.42 0.11
CA VAL A 597 2.12 29.95 -1.27
C VAL A 597 3.49 30.46 -1.74
N GLU A 598 3.65 30.53 -3.05
CA GLU A 598 4.77 31.15 -3.76
C GLU A 598 4.29 32.18 -4.81
N PRO A 599 4.99 33.32 -4.99
CA PRO A 599 6.16 33.75 -4.23
C PRO A 599 5.77 34.09 -2.78
N LYS A 600 6.67 33.81 -1.83
CA LYS A 600 6.40 34.02 -0.39
C LYS A 600 6.08 35.48 -0.03
N THR A 601 6.50 36.42 -0.88
CA THR A 601 6.22 37.85 -0.76
C THR A 601 4.75 38.21 -0.97
N ALA A 602 3.93 37.32 -1.55
CA ALA A 602 2.51 37.56 -1.75
C ALA A 602 1.68 37.51 -0.46
N LEU A 603 2.23 36.93 0.62
CA LEU A 603 1.59 36.82 1.94
C LEU A 603 2.59 37.26 3.01
N THR A 604 2.55 38.54 3.41
CA THR A 604 3.44 39.08 4.45
C THR A 604 2.74 39.19 5.80
N PRO A 605 3.45 38.99 6.93
CA PRO A 605 2.84 39.00 8.26
C PRO A 605 2.04 40.28 8.53
N GLY A 606 0.76 40.15 8.92
CA GLY A 606 -0.15 41.27 9.15
C GLY A 606 -1.19 41.48 8.05
N ASP A 607 -0.95 40.95 6.84
CA ASP A 607 -1.89 41.08 5.73
C ASP A 607 -3.03 40.05 5.82
N GLY A 608 -4.24 40.50 5.47
CA GLY A 608 -5.42 39.66 5.31
C GLY A 608 -5.94 39.71 3.87
N GLY A 609 -6.43 38.59 3.36
CA GLY A 609 -6.96 38.49 2.01
C GLY A 609 -7.96 37.35 1.83
N HIS A 610 -8.39 37.15 0.59
CA HIS A 610 -9.22 36.03 0.17
C HIS A 610 -8.45 35.19 -0.84
N LEU A 611 -8.39 33.89 -0.60
CA LEU A 611 -7.72 32.92 -1.44
C LEU A 611 -8.75 32.08 -2.18
N ALA A 612 -8.61 31.99 -3.50
CA ALA A 612 -9.42 31.15 -4.37
C ALA A 612 -8.51 30.41 -5.35
N MET A 613 -8.66 29.08 -5.46
CA MET A 613 -7.90 28.31 -6.46
C MET A 613 -8.36 28.70 -7.87
N GLU A 614 -7.42 28.91 -8.79
CA GLU A 614 -7.70 29.33 -10.17
C GLU A 614 -8.14 28.18 -11.06
N ALA A 615 -7.49 27.04 -10.89
CA ALA A 615 -7.86 25.82 -11.59
C ALA A 615 -8.93 25.09 -10.78
N ALA A 616 -10.02 24.73 -11.44
CA ALA A 616 -10.92 23.72 -10.92
C ALA A 616 -10.12 22.43 -10.74
N VAL A 617 -9.97 21.98 -9.49
CA VAL A 617 -9.37 20.68 -9.23
C VAL A 617 -10.47 19.65 -9.41
N GLY A 618 -10.27 18.70 -10.32
CA GLY A 618 -11.07 17.48 -10.48
C GLY A 618 -12.52 17.73 -10.92
N ALA A 619 -12.85 17.33 -12.15
CA ALA A 619 -14.20 17.44 -12.73
C ALA A 619 -14.81 18.86 -12.78
N GLY A 620 -14.00 19.93 -12.74
CA GLY A 620 -14.50 21.30 -12.96
C GLY A 620 -15.08 22.00 -11.72
N GLN A 621 -14.91 21.46 -10.51
CA GLN A 621 -15.38 22.13 -9.28
C GLN A 621 -14.44 23.25 -8.80
N ALA A 622 -14.97 24.47 -8.74
CA ALA A 622 -14.28 25.61 -8.15
C ALA A 622 -14.06 25.41 -6.64
N SER A 623 -12.91 25.86 -6.15
CA SER A 623 -12.65 25.94 -4.70
C SER A 623 -13.58 26.95 -4.06
N PRO A 624 -14.08 26.71 -2.84
CA PRO A 624 -14.62 27.77 -2.00
C PRO A 624 -13.58 28.89 -1.83
N VAL A 625 -14.03 30.15 -1.88
CA VAL A 625 -13.18 31.30 -1.55
C VAL A 625 -13.02 31.34 -0.04
N LEU A 626 -11.79 31.32 0.45
CA LEU A 626 -11.51 31.32 1.89
C LEU A 626 -10.78 32.59 2.31
N LYS A 627 -11.14 33.12 3.48
CA LYS A 627 -10.34 34.18 4.10
C LYS A 627 -9.00 33.58 4.52
N VAL A 628 -7.92 34.25 4.16
CA VAL A 628 -6.55 33.89 4.55
C VAL A 628 -5.95 35.04 5.32
N THR A 629 -5.33 34.71 6.44
CA THR A 629 -4.53 35.66 7.23
C THR A 629 -3.08 35.22 7.17
N ALA A 630 -2.16 36.16 6.96
CA ALA A 630 -0.75 35.83 6.94
C ALA A 630 -0.30 35.24 8.29
N GLY A 631 0.51 34.20 8.21
CA GLY A 631 1.16 33.58 9.37
C GLY A 631 2.40 34.36 9.81
N ALA A 632 3.08 33.83 10.83
CA ALA A 632 4.31 34.43 11.36
C ALA A 632 5.48 34.42 10.36
N THR A 633 5.43 33.55 9.34
CA THR A 633 6.47 33.42 8.32
C THR A 633 5.93 33.81 6.93
N PRO A 634 6.74 34.50 6.10
CA PRO A 634 6.32 34.88 4.75
C PRO A 634 5.88 33.70 3.90
N GLY A 635 4.77 33.86 3.19
CA GLY A 635 4.15 32.83 2.34
C GLY A 635 3.33 31.80 3.11
N HIS A 636 3.32 31.81 4.45
CA HIS A 636 2.43 30.97 5.25
C HIS A 636 1.12 31.72 5.52
N GLY A 637 -0.01 31.04 5.40
CA GLY A 637 -1.33 31.61 5.65
C GLY A 637 -2.20 30.68 6.49
N ARG A 638 -3.04 31.26 7.35
CA ARG A 638 -4.10 30.54 8.08
C ARG A 638 -5.42 30.73 7.35
N LEU A 639 -6.05 29.60 6.99
CA LEU A 639 -7.37 29.52 6.37
C LEU A 639 -8.44 29.67 7.44
N LEU A 640 -9.36 30.60 7.22
CA LEU A 640 -10.44 30.94 8.12
C LEU A 640 -11.79 30.84 7.39
N PRO A 641 -12.47 29.68 7.48
CA PRO A 641 -13.86 29.59 7.06
C PRO A 641 -14.71 30.58 7.90
N GLN A 642 -15.52 31.40 7.24
CA GLN A 642 -16.35 32.43 7.86
C GLN A 642 -17.54 31.84 8.62
N ASN A 643 -18.01 30.65 8.23
CA ASN A 643 -19.12 29.95 8.89
C ASN A 643 -19.00 28.43 8.72
N GLN A 644 -19.88 27.68 9.40
CA GLN A 644 -19.89 26.21 9.34
C GLN A 644 -20.21 25.66 7.94
N HIS A 645 -21.04 26.34 7.15
CA HIS A 645 -21.37 25.89 5.80
C HIS A 645 -20.14 25.94 4.89
N GLN A 646 -19.44 27.08 4.88
CA GLN A 646 -18.20 27.25 4.14
C GLN A 646 -17.11 26.28 4.61
N ARG A 647 -17.05 25.97 5.92
CA ARG A 647 -16.16 24.91 6.44
C ARG A 647 -16.51 23.56 5.83
N ARG A 648 -17.78 23.17 5.80
CA ARG A 648 -18.22 21.88 5.23
C ARG A 648 -17.90 21.80 3.75
N ASP A 649 -18.13 22.87 3.00
CA ASP A 649 -17.75 22.96 1.58
C ASP A 649 -16.25 22.83 1.36
N TRP A 650 -15.47 23.51 2.21
CA TRP A 650 -14.02 23.41 2.18
C TRP A 650 -13.51 21.99 2.42
N LEU A 651 -13.99 21.33 3.47
CA LEU A 651 -13.61 19.95 3.77
C LEU A 651 -14.00 19.00 2.64
N HIS A 652 -15.22 19.14 2.14
CA HIS A 652 -15.70 18.31 1.04
C HIS A 652 -14.85 18.52 -0.23
N TRP A 653 -14.56 19.77 -0.60
CA TRP A 653 -13.69 20.07 -1.73
C TRP A 653 -12.27 19.54 -1.52
N LEU A 654 -11.69 19.70 -0.33
CA LEU A 654 -10.32 19.30 -0.07
C LEU A 654 -10.13 17.77 -0.15
N TYR A 655 -11.07 16.98 0.38
CA TYR A 655 -10.91 15.53 0.54
C TYR A 655 -11.75 14.66 -0.39
N ALA A 656 -12.90 15.15 -0.88
CA ALA A 656 -13.87 14.33 -1.59
C ALA A 656 -14.01 14.68 -3.08
N THR A 657 -13.35 15.72 -3.59
CA THR A 657 -13.47 16.11 -5.01
C THR A 657 -13.24 14.92 -5.97
N PRO A 658 -14.12 14.72 -6.97
CA PRO A 658 -13.97 13.66 -7.96
C PRO A 658 -12.61 13.70 -8.67
N GLY A 659 -11.94 12.55 -8.73
CA GLY A 659 -10.63 12.45 -9.39
C GLY A 659 -9.48 13.04 -8.58
N ARG A 660 -9.66 13.39 -7.30
CA ARG A 660 -8.55 13.81 -6.42
C ARG A 660 -7.48 12.73 -6.25
N TRP A 661 -7.92 11.48 -6.21
CA TRP A 661 -7.07 10.32 -5.92
C TRP A 661 -6.77 9.57 -7.22
N HIS A 662 -5.52 9.68 -7.69
CA HIS A 662 -5.04 9.02 -8.90
C HIS A 662 -4.14 7.82 -8.57
N ASP A 663 -3.87 6.99 -9.58
CA ASP A 663 -2.84 5.97 -9.49
C ASP A 663 -1.45 6.62 -9.56
N PRO A 664 -0.66 6.55 -8.47
CA PRO A 664 0.71 7.05 -8.51
C PRO A 664 1.56 6.21 -9.46
N THR A 665 2.51 6.88 -10.09
CA THR A 665 3.61 6.26 -10.84
C THR A 665 4.87 6.32 -10.01
N ALA A 666 5.67 5.25 -10.03
CA ALA A 666 6.99 5.26 -9.41
C ALA A 666 8.07 5.60 -10.46
N PRO A 667 9.13 6.31 -10.05
CA PRO A 667 10.33 6.45 -10.86
C PRO A 667 10.97 5.10 -11.17
N VAL A 668 11.92 5.10 -12.11
CA VAL A 668 12.68 3.89 -12.45
C VAL A 668 13.46 3.41 -11.23
N GLU A 669 13.41 2.11 -10.97
CA GLU A 669 13.88 1.49 -9.73
C GLU A 669 15.32 1.87 -9.32
N TRP A 670 16.26 1.93 -10.27
CA TRP A 670 17.64 2.31 -9.97
C TRP A 670 17.77 3.75 -9.46
N GLN A 671 16.94 4.68 -9.94
CA GLN A 671 16.94 6.07 -9.47
C GLN A 671 16.42 6.16 -8.03
N ALA A 672 15.35 5.43 -7.73
CA ALA A 672 14.81 5.32 -6.38
C ALA A 672 15.81 4.64 -5.42
N MET A 673 16.56 3.64 -5.86
CA MET A 673 17.65 3.05 -5.07
C MET A 673 18.76 4.05 -4.78
N LEU A 674 19.19 4.85 -5.77
CA LEU A 674 20.17 5.91 -5.55
C LEU A 674 19.65 6.99 -4.58
N ALA A 675 18.38 7.37 -4.69
CA ALA A 675 17.74 8.29 -3.76
C ALA A 675 17.72 7.73 -2.34
N LEU A 676 17.40 6.45 -2.17
CA LEU A 676 17.45 5.76 -0.88
C LEU A 676 18.87 5.77 -0.30
N LEU A 677 19.87 5.37 -1.07
CA LEU A 677 21.27 5.33 -0.62
C LEU A 677 21.76 6.73 -0.21
N ARG A 678 21.45 7.76 -1.00
CA ARG A 678 21.79 9.16 -0.66
C ARG A 678 21.16 9.59 0.66
N ARG A 679 19.90 9.21 0.92
CA ARG A 679 19.19 9.55 2.17
C ARG A 679 19.69 8.78 3.39
N LEU A 680 20.19 7.57 3.20
CA LEU A 680 20.85 6.81 4.26
C LEU A 680 22.20 7.42 4.64
N LEU A 681 22.95 7.95 3.67
CA LEU A 681 24.28 8.55 3.89
C LEU A 681 24.20 10.01 4.36
N TRP A 682 23.29 10.80 3.80
CA TRP A 682 23.16 12.23 4.06
C TRP A 682 21.70 12.56 4.39
N TRP A 683 21.37 12.53 5.68
CA TRP A 683 20.06 12.96 6.15
C TRP A 683 19.94 14.49 6.04
N ARG A 684 19.01 14.96 5.20
CA ARG A 684 18.60 16.38 5.11
C ARG A 684 17.10 16.51 5.37
N ASP A 685 16.69 17.67 5.86
CA ASP A 685 15.28 18.01 6.02
C ASP A 685 14.58 17.98 4.67
N HIS A 686 13.74 16.96 4.47
CA HIS A 686 12.90 16.83 3.28
C HIS A 686 11.48 17.31 3.58
N PRO A 687 10.85 18.08 2.67
CA PRO A 687 9.47 18.48 2.83
C PRO A 687 8.56 17.24 2.82
N THR A 688 7.91 16.95 3.95
CA THR A 688 7.03 15.80 4.15
C THR A 688 5.62 16.02 3.58
N GLY A 689 5.00 14.98 3.02
CA GLY A 689 3.58 14.97 2.61
C GLY A 689 3.36 14.26 1.27
N LEU A 690 2.13 13.81 0.99
CA LEU A 690 1.84 13.22 -0.33
C LEU A 690 1.77 14.34 -1.38
N PHE A 691 2.42 14.15 -2.53
CA PHE A 691 2.28 15.07 -3.64
C PHE A 691 0.95 14.82 -4.36
N ILE A 692 0.08 15.82 -4.44
CA ILE A 692 -1.19 15.77 -5.18
C ILE A 692 -1.07 16.68 -6.41
N PRO A 693 -0.87 16.12 -7.62
CA PRO A 693 -0.83 16.91 -8.84
C PRO A 693 -2.20 17.54 -9.15
N LEU A 694 -2.23 18.50 -10.08
CA LEU A 694 -3.49 18.89 -10.71
C LEU A 694 -3.96 17.74 -11.61
N PRO A 695 -5.27 17.47 -11.68
CA PRO A 695 -5.81 16.56 -12.67
C PRO A 695 -5.46 17.08 -14.07
N ASN A 696 -4.88 16.21 -14.91
CA ASN A 696 -4.39 16.45 -16.28
C ASN A 696 -2.98 17.07 -16.44
N SER A 697 -2.13 17.16 -15.41
CA SER A 697 -0.70 17.41 -15.65
C SER A 697 0.00 16.11 -16.09
N ASN A 698 0.46 16.02 -17.34
CA ASN A 698 1.30 14.91 -17.80
C ASN A 698 2.49 14.72 -16.83
N SER A 699 2.60 13.52 -16.29
CA SER A 699 3.49 13.13 -15.18
C SER A 699 4.96 12.97 -15.59
N ASN A 700 5.51 13.90 -16.38
CA ASN A 700 6.95 14.01 -16.61
C ASN A 700 7.47 15.24 -15.85
N LEU A 701 7.63 15.11 -14.53
CA LEU A 701 8.25 16.15 -13.72
C LEU A 701 9.62 15.67 -13.26
N ASN A 702 10.64 16.46 -13.60
CA ASN A 702 11.99 16.38 -13.06
C ASN A 702 11.90 16.44 -11.52
N LEU A 703 12.27 15.34 -10.86
CA LEU A 703 12.10 15.12 -9.41
C LEU A 703 13.18 15.78 -8.53
N ASP A 704 14.15 16.49 -9.13
CA ASP A 704 15.33 17.00 -8.40
C ASP A 704 15.27 18.48 -8.00
N SER A 705 14.16 19.19 -8.22
CA SER A 705 14.05 20.60 -7.83
C SER A 705 13.08 20.83 -6.65
N PRO A 706 13.59 21.05 -5.42
CA PRO A 706 12.81 21.74 -4.40
C PRO A 706 12.70 23.20 -4.84
N CYS A 707 11.57 23.57 -5.45
CA CYS A 707 11.24 24.95 -5.85
C CYS A 707 12.39 25.72 -6.53
N ALA A 708 12.97 25.18 -7.60
CA ALA A 708 13.86 25.95 -8.48
C ALA A 708 13.08 26.52 -9.66
N ILE A 709 13.21 27.83 -9.81
CA ILE A 709 12.55 28.74 -10.74
C ILE A 709 12.80 28.31 -12.19
N HIS A 710 11.74 28.06 -12.94
CA HIS A 710 11.73 28.33 -14.38
C HIS A 710 10.80 29.51 -14.61
N GLN A 711 11.38 30.67 -14.94
CA GLN A 711 10.64 31.80 -15.48
C GLN A 711 9.88 31.33 -16.74
N PRO A 712 8.62 31.72 -16.92
CA PRO A 712 7.95 31.48 -18.20
C PRO A 712 8.65 32.30 -19.30
N PRO A 713 8.73 31.79 -20.55
CA PRO A 713 9.22 32.59 -21.65
C PRO A 713 8.34 33.82 -21.80
N SER A 714 8.97 35.00 -21.81
CA SER A 714 8.30 36.27 -22.05
C SER A 714 7.59 36.23 -23.40
N LEU A 715 6.26 36.18 -23.39
CA LEU A 715 5.44 36.50 -24.56
C LEU A 715 5.65 37.99 -24.88
N LYS A 716 6.52 38.29 -25.85
CA LYS A 716 6.57 39.62 -26.46
C LYS A 716 5.23 39.86 -27.17
N ALA A 717 4.55 40.94 -26.79
CA ALA A 717 3.37 41.43 -27.48
C ALA A 717 3.69 41.74 -28.95
N PRO A 718 2.75 41.50 -29.89
CA PRO A 718 2.92 41.92 -31.27
C PRO A 718 2.86 43.46 -31.35
N GLY A 719 3.89 44.06 -31.94
CA GLY A 719 3.94 45.51 -32.18
C GLY A 719 2.89 45.94 -33.23
N PRO A 720 2.48 47.22 -33.21
CA PRO A 720 1.41 47.71 -34.08
C PRO A 720 1.89 47.77 -35.53
N GLN A 721 1.09 47.22 -36.44
CA GLN A 721 1.22 47.44 -37.87
C GLN A 721 0.61 48.80 -38.24
N SER A 722 1.38 49.62 -38.96
CA SER A 722 0.88 50.61 -39.92
C SER A 722 2.03 51.34 -40.62
N PRO A 723 1.89 51.81 -41.86
CA PRO A 723 1.07 51.31 -42.98
C PRO A 723 1.86 50.39 -43.92
#